data_AF-A0A2V4NQ80-F1
#
_entry.id   AF-A0A2V4NQ80-F1
#
_cell.length_a   1.000
_cell.length_b   1.000
_cell.length_c   1.000
_cell.angle_alpha   90.00
_cell.angle_beta   90.00
_cell.angle_gamma   90.00
#
_symmetry.space_group_name_H-M   'P 1'
#
loop_
_entity.id
_entity.type
_entity.pdbx_description
1 polymer ?
#
loop_
_entity_poly.entity_id
_entity_poly.type
_entity_poly.pdbx_seq_one_letter_code
_entity_poly.pdbx_strand_id
1 'polypeptide(L)'
;MVLPSVLPSTLLRRPAAPAPADAAPPIALRAARWVAGRLELTGFAREPGHPSARRGSARTLLTLLPPDGRRPVRLLTRPVLMPEVTEESGQDEHSYDWSGFTAVLDPARLRQGGRWPTGDWLVRATLLAGLHRSLGTLAPHWCGSGEYPPGAWVDRQVLLQPVFAEGELRLRLVADPPRVTAVRRLPSALLLRCAGPVGPGDALLLANRETGAELRCPLRPVPGGPAAEVPLAALAADRAAPLQHWDLQLAGVAPLLDERAGPVTGQHRLPGTDRVVHLKGPADGTLQLCVRAPLPVVEELTATAAGFRLTGRQPGIGTAPAELVLRHTDGTAEDRHPVRPLGADRFELLVPVGTATSYGGSLPLRRGVWDLLLRPVGRPGAEQRLTLSPGALALLPAGLPAGPKTVTLQRRWHDTLILDAHPVLAPTERGDYAQSRLRADYRAARRLKLRQAVLYDNFGGRGYADSPRAVHAELVRRGAALEHLWTVDDAQAELPPGVVPVRVGSAQWYRALATCRYLVGNTHLPEFLQRRPDQVVVQTWHGTPLKRIAHDVDHPWLRGSGYLERLAREVPHWSLLVSPSPFATPILRRAFRYRGEILESGYPRNDQLVRPDQRAAQLVRRRLGLTPERRVVLYAPTWREDRRHGEGYRFDLHLDPAAARRVLGPDTALLVRPHAHVRDRLPGAGDGFLYDVGDYPDVQDLLLIADVLVTDYSSLLFDFAIRGRPMLFFTYDLEHYRDALRGFYLDFAAIAPGPLLTGSDQLLDALADPQAAVAPFQGRYQAFRERFCPLDDGRATARLVDRMLQLG
;
A
#
# COMPACT_ATOMS: atom_id res chain seq x y z
N MET A 1 -14.86 18.63 -10.79
CA MET A 1 -13.75 17.88 -11.41
C MET A 1 -13.92 16.42 -11.08
N VAL A 2 -14.41 15.67 -12.06
CA VAL A 2 -13.94 14.30 -12.24
C VAL A 2 -12.51 14.53 -12.68
N LEU A 3 -11.56 14.45 -11.74
CA LEU A 3 -10.19 14.19 -12.17
C LEU A 3 -10.30 12.99 -13.10
N PRO A 4 -9.53 12.90 -14.20
CA PRO A 4 -9.36 11.59 -14.79
C PRO A 4 -9.17 10.63 -13.61
N SER A 5 -10.06 9.64 -13.47
CA SER A 5 -9.56 8.34 -13.12
C SER A 5 -8.54 8.12 -14.22
N VAL A 6 -7.32 8.58 -13.96
CA VAL A 6 -6.16 8.09 -14.62
C VAL A 6 -6.37 6.62 -14.34
N LEU A 7 -6.82 5.85 -15.35
CA LEU A 7 -6.55 4.42 -15.39
C LEU A 7 -5.18 4.33 -14.79
N PRO A 8 -5.05 3.74 -13.59
CA PRO A 8 -3.94 4.02 -12.67
C PRO A 8 -2.73 4.14 -13.54
N SER A 9 -2.12 5.34 -13.62
CA SER A 9 -1.05 5.60 -14.58
C SER A 9 -0.14 4.40 -14.43
N THR A 10 -0.19 3.50 -15.40
CA THR A 10 0.19 2.10 -15.15
C THR A 10 1.70 1.96 -15.29
N LEU A 11 2.39 3.08 -15.10
CA LEU A 11 3.75 3.17 -14.65
C LEU A 11 3.73 3.05 -13.12
N LEU A 12 3.61 1.79 -12.70
CA LEU A 12 4.35 1.20 -11.60
C LEU A 12 5.45 2.13 -11.08
N ARG A 13 5.15 2.92 -10.05
CA ARG A 13 6.18 3.40 -9.14
C ARG A 13 5.86 2.82 -7.77
N ARG A 14 6.75 1.96 -7.30
CA ARG A 14 6.88 1.63 -5.88
C ARG A 14 6.81 2.95 -5.09
N PRO A 15 6.15 3.01 -3.92
CA PRO A 15 6.36 4.11 -2.99
C PRO A 15 7.87 4.26 -2.75
N ALA A 16 8.31 5.51 -2.69
CA ALA A 16 9.69 5.96 -2.82
C ALA A 16 10.71 5.01 -2.14
N ALA A 17 11.41 4.21 -2.96
CA ALA A 17 12.85 4.12 -2.78
C ALA A 17 13.43 5.54 -2.93
N PRO A 18 14.49 5.91 -2.19
CA PRO A 18 15.03 7.26 -2.29
C PRO A 18 15.42 7.58 -3.74
N ALA A 19 14.98 8.76 -4.19
CA ALA A 19 15.29 9.49 -5.41
C ALA A 19 14.79 8.94 -6.78
N PRO A 20 14.14 9.79 -7.61
CA PRO A 20 13.86 9.53 -9.02
C PRO A 20 15.01 10.04 -9.91
N ALA A 21 15.80 9.16 -10.52
CA ALA A 21 16.60 9.44 -11.74
C ALA A 21 17.27 8.19 -12.35
N ASP A 22 17.66 7.20 -11.55
CA ASP A 22 18.39 6.04 -12.07
C ASP A 22 17.47 4.85 -12.30
N ALA A 23 17.47 4.33 -13.53
CA ALA A 23 16.88 3.03 -13.83
C ALA A 23 17.43 1.96 -12.88
N ALA A 24 16.63 0.94 -12.55
CA ALA A 24 17.09 -0.17 -11.71
C ALA A 24 18.45 -0.70 -12.24
N PRO A 25 19.44 -0.93 -11.37
CA PRO A 25 20.81 -1.21 -11.79
C PRO A 25 20.84 -2.39 -12.77
N PRO A 26 21.65 -2.33 -13.84
CA PRO A 26 21.68 -3.37 -14.87
C PRO A 26 22.14 -4.72 -14.31
N ILE A 27 22.91 -4.72 -13.21
CA ILE A 27 23.42 -5.91 -12.56
C ILE A 27 23.18 -5.78 -11.05
N ALA A 28 22.45 -6.72 -10.47
CA ALA A 28 22.13 -6.66 -9.04
C ALA A 28 22.00 -8.04 -8.40
N LEU A 29 22.29 -8.08 -7.10
CA LEU A 29 21.96 -9.19 -6.23
C LEU A 29 20.50 -9.07 -5.80
N ARG A 30 19.72 -10.15 -5.87
CA ARG A 30 18.34 -10.23 -5.36
C ARG A 30 18.27 -10.85 -3.99
N ALA A 31 19.07 -11.90 -3.78
CA ALA A 31 19.12 -12.63 -2.53
C ALA A 31 20.47 -13.32 -2.36
N ALA A 32 20.88 -13.46 -1.11
CA ALA A 32 21.99 -14.30 -0.69
C ALA A 32 21.54 -15.20 0.47
N ARG A 33 21.91 -16.48 0.45
CA ARG A 33 21.55 -17.42 1.52
C ARG A 33 22.62 -18.49 1.71
N TRP A 34 22.76 -18.94 2.95
CA TRP A 34 23.61 -20.09 3.27
C TRP A 34 22.78 -21.38 3.22
N VAL A 35 23.23 -22.35 2.43
CA VAL A 35 22.60 -23.66 2.28
C VAL A 35 23.68 -24.73 2.46
N ALA A 36 23.58 -25.52 3.53
CA ALA A 36 24.54 -26.58 3.86
C ALA A 36 26.00 -26.11 3.78
N GLY A 37 26.32 -24.97 4.40
CA GLY A 37 27.68 -24.41 4.44
C GLY A 37 28.17 -23.75 3.14
N ARG A 38 27.31 -23.62 2.13
CA ARG A 38 27.63 -22.94 0.85
C ARG A 38 26.81 -21.66 0.70
N LEU A 39 27.43 -20.62 0.15
CA LEU A 39 26.79 -19.33 -0.11
C LEU A 39 26.16 -19.36 -1.50
N GLU A 40 24.83 -19.33 -1.56
CA GLU A 40 24.07 -19.19 -2.80
C GLU A 40 23.75 -17.70 -3.04
N LEU A 41 24.13 -17.21 -4.21
CA LEU A 41 23.85 -15.86 -4.70
C LEU A 41 22.85 -15.94 -5.85
N THR A 42 21.74 -15.21 -5.72
CA THR A 42 20.70 -15.11 -6.74
C THR A 42 20.62 -13.66 -7.19
N GLY A 43 20.70 -13.41 -8.50
CA GLY A 43 20.71 -12.06 -9.05
C GLY A 43 20.32 -12.03 -10.52
N PHE A 44 20.49 -10.87 -11.16
CA PHE A 44 20.29 -10.71 -12.60
C PHE A 44 21.36 -9.81 -13.19
N ALA A 45 21.59 -9.95 -14.49
CA ALA A 45 22.45 -9.07 -15.27
C ALA A 45 21.80 -8.83 -16.64
N ARG A 46 21.40 -7.60 -16.91
CA ARG A 46 20.79 -7.17 -18.16
C ARG A 46 21.60 -6.07 -18.81
N GLU A 47 21.50 -5.98 -20.13
CA GLU A 47 22.04 -4.88 -20.91
C GLU A 47 20.88 -4.19 -21.63
N PRO A 48 20.67 -2.87 -21.47
CA PRO A 48 19.69 -2.13 -22.26
C PRO A 48 19.84 -2.39 -23.77
N GLY A 49 18.73 -2.60 -24.46
CA GLY A 49 18.73 -2.86 -25.91
C GLY A 49 19.05 -4.30 -26.32
N HIS A 50 19.42 -5.18 -25.39
CA HIS A 50 19.82 -6.56 -25.70
C HIS A 50 18.87 -7.58 -25.06
N PRO A 51 17.87 -8.09 -25.81
CA PRO A 51 16.83 -8.94 -25.24
C PRO A 51 17.37 -10.29 -24.76
N SER A 52 16.85 -10.76 -23.63
CA SER A 52 17.07 -12.10 -23.09
C SER A 52 15.74 -12.81 -22.82
N ALA A 53 14.93 -12.98 -23.87
CA ALA A 53 13.57 -13.52 -23.79
C ALA A 53 13.51 -15.06 -23.69
N ARG A 54 14.62 -15.77 -23.95
CA ARG A 54 14.67 -17.25 -24.00
C ARG A 54 15.78 -17.80 -23.12
N ARG A 55 15.59 -19.00 -22.59
CA ARG A 55 16.64 -19.69 -21.82
C ARG A 55 17.93 -19.81 -22.65
N GLY A 56 19.05 -19.35 -22.09
CA GLY A 56 20.36 -19.39 -22.74
C GLY A 56 20.67 -18.22 -23.68
N SER A 57 19.73 -17.30 -23.91
CA SER A 57 19.99 -16.07 -24.68
C SER A 57 20.92 -15.09 -23.96
N ALA A 58 20.97 -15.17 -22.63
CA ALA A 58 21.95 -14.50 -21.78
C ALA A 58 22.62 -15.52 -20.86
N ARG A 59 23.91 -15.29 -20.55
CA ARG A 59 24.67 -16.07 -19.58
C ARG A 59 25.50 -15.11 -18.72
N THR A 60 25.37 -15.22 -17.41
CA THR A 60 26.17 -14.44 -16.46
C THR A 60 27.28 -15.30 -15.89
N LEU A 61 28.48 -14.75 -15.73
CA LEU A 61 29.60 -15.41 -15.04
C LEU A 61 30.01 -14.53 -13.87
N LEU A 62 30.21 -15.11 -12.68
CA LEU A 62 30.77 -14.38 -11.55
C LEU A 62 32.25 -14.70 -11.38
N THR A 63 33.06 -13.67 -11.19
CA THR A 63 34.48 -13.78 -10.90
C THR A 63 34.78 -13.08 -9.59
N LEU A 64 35.35 -13.81 -8.64
CA LEU A 64 35.82 -13.30 -7.36
C LEU A 64 37.29 -12.90 -7.52
N LEU A 65 37.57 -11.62 -7.33
CA LEU A 65 38.92 -11.06 -7.38
C LEU A 65 39.47 -10.93 -5.95
N PRO A 66 40.61 -11.56 -5.62
CA PRO A 66 41.21 -11.43 -4.30
C PRO A 66 41.82 -10.04 -4.07
N PRO A 67 42.00 -9.65 -2.79
CA PRO A 67 42.60 -8.35 -2.44
C PRO A 67 44.04 -8.19 -2.93
N ASP A 68 44.83 -9.27 -2.95
CA ASP A 68 46.28 -9.21 -3.23
C ASP A 68 46.65 -9.57 -4.68
N GLY A 69 45.72 -9.45 -5.65
CA GLY A 69 45.98 -9.78 -7.07
C GLY A 69 46.27 -11.26 -7.38
N ARG A 70 46.07 -12.14 -6.40
CA ARG A 70 46.22 -13.61 -6.55
C ARG A 70 45.18 -14.19 -7.52
N ARG A 71 45.21 -15.50 -7.75
CA ARG A 71 44.38 -16.18 -8.75
C ARG A 71 42.87 -15.95 -8.51
N PRO A 72 42.13 -15.37 -9.48
CA PRO A 72 40.68 -15.22 -9.38
C PRO A 72 39.93 -16.55 -9.30
N VAL A 73 38.80 -16.55 -8.59
CA VAL A 73 37.89 -17.72 -8.51
C VAL A 73 36.67 -17.46 -9.37
N ARG A 74 36.42 -18.32 -10.36
CA ARG A 74 35.23 -18.24 -11.23
C ARG A 74 34.09 -19.09 -10.68
N LEU A 75 32.91 -18.51 -10.55
CA LEU A 75 31.69 -19.24 -10.21
C LEU A 75 30.88 -19.48 -11.48
N LEU A 76 30.53 -20.74 -11.72
CA LEU A 76 29.55 -21.08 -12.75
C LEU A 76 28.17 -20.69 -12.24
N THR A 77 27.39 -20.07 -13.13
CA THR A 77 26.00 -19.71 -12.82
C THR A 77 25.03 -20.61 -13.56
N ARG A 78 23.80 -20.70 -13.05
CA ARG A 78 22.67 -21.34 -13.72
C ARG A 78 21.64 -20.26 -14.07
N PRO A 79 21.13 -20.21 -15.31
CA PRO A 79 20.13 -19.23 -15.70
C PRO A 79 18.80 -19.51 -14.97
N VAL A 80 18.13 -18.43 -14.56
CA VAL A 80 16.84 -18.46 -13.84
C VAL A 80 15.87 -17.50 -14.54
N LEU A 81 14.62 -17.93 -14.70
CA LEU A 81 13.54 -17.08 -15.18
C LEU A 81 13.16 -16.07 -14.09
N MET A 82 13.25 -14.78 -14.39
CA MET A 82 12.91 -13.64 -13.52
C MET A 82 12.20 -12.56 -14.34
N PRO A 83 10.89 -12.69 -14.63
CA PRO A 83 10.16 -11.70 -15.42
C PRO A 83 10.05 -10.34 -14.73
N GLU A 84 10.26 -10.29 -13.41
CA GLU A 84 10.34 -9.05 -12.63
C GLU A 84 11.48 -8.14 -13.11
N VAL A 85 12.53 -8.69 -13.74
CA VAL A 85 13.61 -7.89 -14.31
C VAL A 85 13.13 -7.06 -15.51
N THR A 86 12.24 -7.62 -16.32
CA THR A 86 11.62 -6.88 -17.43
C THR A 86 10.69 -5.81 -16.90
N GLU A 87 9.85 -6.15 -15.93
CA GLU A 87 8.95 -5.20 -15.28
C GLU A 87 9.72 -4.01 -14.67
N GLU A 88 10.72 -4.29 -13.84
CA GLU A 88 11.49 -3.25 -13.14
C GLU A 88 12.42 -2.44 -14.06
N SER A 89 12.67 -2.91 -15.28
CA SER A 89 13.45 -2.17 -16.27
C SER A 89 12.74 -0.92 -16.82
N GLY A 90 11.40 -0.88 -16.73
CA GLY A 90 10.59 0.26 -17.19
C GLY A 90 10.62 0.50 -18.71
N GLN A 91 11.05 -0.46 -19.51
CA GLN A 91 11.00 -0.37 -20.98
C GLN A 91 9.92 -1.27 -21.58
N ASP A 92 9.58 -1.01 -22.84
CA ASP A 92 8.42 -1.59 -23.52
C ASP A 92 8.74 -2.43 -24.77
N GLU A 93 10.02 -2.54 -25.15
CA GLU A 93 10.44 -3.16 -26.42
C GLU A 93 11.00 -4.58 -26.26
N HIS A 94 11.68 -4.87 -25.16
CA HIS A 94 12.49 -6.07 -24.97
C HIS A 94 12.09 -6.84 -23.71
N SER A 95 12.29 -8.16 -23.74
CA SER A 95 12.17 -8.99 -22.53
C SER A 95 13.56 -9.31 -22.00
N TYR A 96 13.73 -9.14 -20.69
CA TYR A 96 14.90 -9.55 -19.92
C TYR A 96 14.61 -10.77 -19.02
N ASP A 97 13.53 -11.51 -19.26
CA ASP A 97 13.04 -12.54 -18.33
C ASP A 97 14.08 -13.63 -18.02
N TRP A 98 14.97 -13.96 -18.96
CA TRP A 98 16.04 -14.96 -18.77
C TRP A 98 17.42 -14.36 -18.45
N SER A 99 17.47 -13.12 -17.96
CA SER A 99 18.71 -12.47 -17.47
C SER A 99 19.10 -12.86 -16.04
N GLY A 100 18.21 -13.58 -15.34
CA GLY A 100 18.43 -14.05 -13.97
C GLY A 100 19.45 -15.18 -13.88
N PHE A 101 20.13 -15.28 -12.74
CA PHE A 101 21.10 -16.32 -12.46
C PHE A 101 21.13 -16.74 -10.98
N THR A 102 21.59 -17.97 -10.74
CA THR A 102 22.05 -18.44 -9.42
C THR A 102 23.52 -18.86 -9.50
N ALA A 103 24.29 -18.59 -8.46
CA ALA A 103 25.69 -19.00 -8.32
C ALA A 103 25.91 -19.57 -6.92
N VAL A 104 26.69 -20.64 -6.80
CA VAL A 104 27.01 -21.27 -5.50
C VAL A 104 28.50 -21.17 -5.25
N LEU A 105 28.86 -20.55 -4.13
CA LEU A 105 30.22 -20.49 -3.61
C LEU A 105 30.37 -21.50 -2.47
N ASP A 106 31.25 -22.47 -2.70
CA ASP A 106 31.87 -23.25 -1.62
C ASP A 106 33.06 -22.44 -1.06
N PRO A 107 33.03 -22.03 0.23
CA PRO A 107 34.09 -21.26 0.84
C PRO A 107 35.48 -21.90 0.71
N ALA A 108 35.58 -23.24 0.65
CA ALA A 108 36.86 -23.93 0.49
C ALA A 108 37.60 -23.50 -0.78
N ARG A 109 36.89 -23.03 -1.81
CA ARG A 109 37.47 -22.52 -3.08
C ARG A 109 38.20 -21.19 -2.92
N LEU A 110 37.98 -20.45 -1.82
CA LEU A 110 38.70 -19.22 -1.52
C LEU A 110 40.08 -19.50 -0.91
N ARG A 111 40.34 -20.74 -0.45
CA ARG A 111 41.65 -21.12 0.07
C ARG A 111 42.69 -21.11 -1.04
N GLN A 112 43.85 -20.54 -0.78
CA GLN A 112 44.98 -20.50 -1.72
C GLN A 112 46.24 -20.99 -1.00
N GLY A 113 46.86 -22.05 -1.54
CA GLY A 113 47.98 -22.71 -0.87
C GLY A 113 47.64 -23.21 0.53
N GLY A 114 46.39 -23.64 0.77
CA GLY A 114 45.90 -24.09 2.07
C GLY A 114 45.57 -22.98 3.09
N ARG A 115 45.80 -21.70 2.76
CA ARG A 115 45.54 -20.55 3.65
C ARG A 115 44.30 -19.77 3.24
N TRP A 116 43.71 -19.05 4.19
CA TRP A 116 42.62 -18.11 3.96
C TRP A 116 43.17 -16.71 3.65
N PRO A 117 43.01 -16.19 2.41
CA PRO A 117 43.45 -14.84 2.08
C PRO A 117 42.45 -13.84 2.67
N THR A 118 42.81 -13.24 3.80
CA THR A 118 42.00 -12.22 4.49
C THR A 118 41.90 -10.94 3.69
N GLY A 119 40.79 -10.23 3.83
CA GLY A 119 40.50 -8.98 3.11
C GLY A 119 39.26 -9.09 2.23
N ASP A 120 39.04 -8.04 1.43
CA ASP A 120 37.83 -7.89 0.62
C ASP A 120 38.02 -8.52 -0.76
N TRP A 121 37.21 -9.54 -1.08
CA TRP A 121 37.16 -10.13 -2.42
C TRP A 121 36.06 -9.47 -3.25
N LEU A 122 36.43 -8.76 -4.33
CA LEU A 122 35.46 -8.09 -5.19
C LEU A 122 34.71 -9.10 -6.07
N VAL A 123 33.38 -9.00 -6.13
CA VAL A 123 32.53 -9.84 -7.00
C VAL A 123 32.19 -9.10 -8.29
N ARG A 124 32.78 -9.55 -9.41
CA ARG A 124 32.46 -9.03 -10.75
C ARG A 124 31.55 -9.97 -11.52
N ALA A 125 30.56 -9.42 -12.19
CA ALA A 125 29.70 -10.12 -13.14
C ALA A 125 30.13 -9.82 -14.58
N THR A 126 30.14 -10.85 -15.42
CA THR A 126 30.26 -10.73 -16.88
C THR A 126 29.00 -11.26 -17.52
N LEU A 127 28.25 -10.41 -18.20
CA LEU A 127 27.09 -10.78 -18.99
C LEU A 127 27.53 -11.08 -20.43
N LEU A 128 27.08 -12.20 -20.96
CA LEU A 128 27.21 -12.60 -22.36
C LEU A 128 25.81 -12.74 -22.95
N ALA A 129 25.46 -11.89 -23.91
CA ALA A 129 24.16 -11.90 -24.59
C ALA A 129 24.38 -11.81 -26.11
N GLY A 130 24.28 -12.94 -26.81
CA GLY A 130 24.69 -13.02 -28.22
C GLY A 130 26.18 -12.68 -28.41
N LEU A 131 26.47 -11.70 -29.26
CA LEU A 131 27.82 -11.15 -29.45
C LEU A 131 28.18 -10.05 -28.45
N HIS A 132 27.22 -9.59 -27.65
CA HIS A 132 27.44 -8.52 -26.69
C HIS A 132 28.03 -9.07 -25.39
N ARG A 133 29.00 -8.33 -24.85
CA ARG A 133 29.63 -8.61 -23.56
C ARG A 133 29.64 -7.34 -22.73
N SER A 134 29.00 -7.39 -21.57
CA SER A 134 29.14 -6.34 -20.55
C SER A 134 29.70 -6.88 -19.25
N LEU A 135 30.25 -5.95 -18.48
CA LEU A 135 30.96 -6.21 -17.26
C LEU A 135 30.48 -5.20 -16.23
N GLY A 136 30.24 -5.66 -15.01
CA GLY A 136 29.99 -4.75 -13.89
C GLY A 136 30.06 -5.47 -12.56
N THR A 137 29.62 -4.78 -11.52
CA THR A 137 29.50 -5.29 -10.15
C THR A 137 28.04 -5.50 -9.81
N LEU A 138 27.78 -6.31 -8.78
CA LEU A 138 26.41 -6.51 -8.31
C LEU A 138 26.08 -5.36 -7.37
N ALA A 139 25.03 -4.61 -7.71
CA ALA A 139 24.40 -3.65 -6.81
C ALA A 139 23.50 -4.34 -5.77
N PRO A 140 23.25 -3.71 -4.60
CA PRO A 140 22.34 -4.23 -3.60
C PRO A 140 20.90 -4.24 -4.08
N HIS A 141 20.11 -5.19 -3.59
CA HIS A 141 18.66 -5.10 -3.67
C HIS A 141 18.13 -4.03 -2.72
N TRP A 142 16.87 -3.61 -2.89
CA TRP A 142 16.25 -2.65 -1.97
C TRP A 142 15.83 -3.29 -0.64
N CYS A 143 15.78 -4.61 -0.50
CA CYS A 143 15.38 -5.27 0.73
C CYS A 143 16.02 -6.67 0.91
N GLY A 144 15.81 -7.23 2.11
CA GLY A 144 16.16 -8.61 2.43
C GLY A 144 17.66 -8.90 2.39
N SER A 145 18.00 -10.16 2.09
CA SER A 145 19.40 -10.57 1.97
C SER A 145 20.10 -10.09 0.69
N GLY A 146 19.35 -9.53 -0.26
CA GLY A 146 19.94 -8.83 -1.40
C GLY A 146 20.46 -7.43 -1.03
N GLU A 147 19.84 -6.77 -0.04
CA GLU A 147 20.32 -5.50 0.53
C GLU A 147 21.47 -5.75 1.53
N TYR A 148 21.29 -6.73 2.42
CA TYR A 148 22.26 -7.08 3.47
C TYR A 148 22.49 -8.60 3.53
N PRO A 149 23.43 -9.14 2.76
CA PRO A 149 23.70 -10.57 2.73
C PRO A 149 24.19 -11.10 4.10
N PRO A 150 23.78 -12.30 4.52
CA PRO A 150 24.22 -12.87 5.80
C PRO A 150 25.68 -13.35 5.72
N GLY A 151 26.47 -13.05 6.77
CA GLY A 151 27.77 -13.66 7.00
C GLY A 151 27.68 -15.04 7.63
N ALA A 152 28.75 -15.83 7.54
CA ALA A 152 28.87 -17.10 8.26
C ALA A 152 30.32 -17.42 8.61
N TRP A 153 30.50 -18.11 9.75
CA TRP A 153 31.78 -18.71 10.13
C TRP A 153 32.04 -19.93 9.24
N VAL A 154 32.99 -19.80 8.31
CA VAL A 154 33.37 -20.84 7.33
C VAL A 154 34.46 -21.78 7.84
N ASP A 155 35.05 -21.42 8.98
CA ASP A 155 36.01 -22.20 9.75
C ASP A 155 35.88 -21.82 11.24
N ARG A 156 36.60 -22.50 12.15
CA ARG A 156 36.54 -22.23 13.60
C ARG A 156 36.79 -20.75 13.94
N GLN A 157 37.73 -20.12 13.24
CA GLN A 157 38.16 -18.74 13.47
C GLN A 157 38.05 -17.86 12.21
N VAL A 158 37.38 -18.32 11.15
CA VAL A 158 37.30 -17.55 9.89
C VAL A 158 35.86 -17.18 9.58
N LEU A 159 35.60 -15.88 9.50
CA LEU A 159 34.31 -15.32 9.10
C LEU A 159 34.36 -14.91 7.63
N LEU A 160 33.35 -15.33 6.86
CA LEU A 160 33.04 -14.77 5.55
C LEU A 160 31.82 -13.86 5.69
N GLN A 161 32.03 -12.56 5.55
CA GLN A 161 30.98 -11.54 5.64
C GLN A 161 30.82 -10.86 4.28
N PRO A 162 29.76 -11.16 3.51
CA PRO A 162 29.47 -10.37 2.34
C PRO A 162 28.98 -8.97 2.76
N VAL A 163 29.49 -7.95 2.10
CA VAL A 163 29.19 -6.54 2.38
C VAL A 163 29.08 -5.77 1.06
N PHE A 164 28.33 -4.68 1.08
CA PHE A 164 28.38 -3.69 0.01
C PHE A 164 29.30 -2.55 0.44
N ALA A 165 30.34 -2.29 -0.35
CA ALA A 165 31.22 -1.14 -0.18
C ALA A 165 31.20 -0.33 -1.48
N GLU A 166 30.89 0.96 -1.39
CA GLU A 166 30.72 1.84 -2.57
C GLU A 166 29.69 1.30 -3.58
N GLY A 167 28.66 0.60 -3.09
CA GLY A 167 27.62 -0.01 -3.93
C GLY A 167 27.99 -1.35 -4.57
N GLU A 168 29.21 -1.86 -4.32
CA GLU A 168 29.69 -3.11 -4.91
C GLU A 168 29.72 -4.26 -3.90
N LEU A 169 29.25 -5.44 -4.33
CA LEU A 169 29.34 -6.66 -3.51
C LEU A 169 30.81 -7.09 -3.33
N ARG A 170 31.24 -7.15 -2.08
CA ARG A 170 32.54 -7.70 -1.65
C ARG A 170 32.31 -8.85 -0.67
N LEU A 171 33.14 -9.88 -0.75
CA LEU A 171 33.17 -10.98 0.23
C LEU A 171 34.37 -10.76 1.17
N ARG A 172 34.12 -10.23 2.36
CA ARG A 172 35.16 -9.95 3.35
C ARG A 172 35.52 -11.23 4.12
N LEU A 173 36.76 -11.67 4.00
CA LEU A 173 37.32 -12.76 4.81
C LEU A 173 38.11 -12.20 5.98
N VAL A 174 37.74 -12.58 7.20
CA VAL A 174 38.43 -12.17 8.42
C VAL A 174 38.88 -13.41 9.19
N ALA A 175 40.18 -13.49 9.49
CA ALA A 175 40.77 -14.60 10.24
C ALA A 175 41.08 -14.17 11.68
N ASP A 176 40.62 -14.99 12.62
CA ASP A 176 40.65 -14.80 14.07
C ASP A 176 40.40 -13.35 14.53
N PRO A 177 39.23 -12.76 14.20
CA PRO A 177 38.93 -11.40 14.64
C PRO A 177 38.71 -11.32 16.15
N PRO A 178 39.07 -10.18 16.78
CA PRO A 178 38.54 -9.81 18.09
C PRO A 178 37.02 -9.83 18.06
N ARG A 179 36.40 -10.51 19.03
CA ARG A 179 34.96 -10.75 19.03
C ARG A 179 34.39 -10.89 20.42
N VAL A 180 33.09 -10.63 20.55
CA VAL A 180 32.30 -10.88 21.76
C VAL A 180 31.45 -12.13 21.55
N THR A 181 31.58 -13.09 22.48
CA THR A 181 30.96 -14.42 22.35
C THR A 181 29.82 -14.67 23.33
N ALA A 182 29.68 -13.84 24.36
CA ALA A 182 28.60 -13.95 25.35
C ALA A 182 28.44 -12.64 26.13
N VAL A 183 27.21 -12.36 26.57
CA VAL A 183 26.90 -11.24 27.47
C VAL A 183 26.11 -11.76 28.66
N ARG A 184 26.52 -11.37 29.87
CA ARG A 184 25.79 -11.67 31.10
C ARG A 184 25.43 -10.38 31.82
N ARG A 185 24.16 -10.24 32.18
CA ARG A 185 23.69 -9.12 33.00
C ARG A 185 24.08 -9.34 34.47
N LEU A 186 24.81 -8.40 35.05
CA LEU A 186 25.03 -8.26 36.49
C LEU A 186 24.09 -7.16 37.04
N PRO A 187 23.93 -7.02 38.38
CA PRO A 187 23.08 -5.97 38.95
C PRO A 187 23.45 -4.56 38.49
N SER A 188 24.75 -4.24 38.46
CA SER A 188 25.30 -2.90 38.15
C SER A 188 26.09 -2.81 36.84
N ALA A 189 26.27 -3.93 36.11
CA ALA A 189 27.14 -3.99 34.93
C ALA A 189 26.69 -5.03 33.89
N LEU A 190 27.28 -4.98 32.70
CA LEU A 190 27.26 -6.05 31.72
C LEU A 190 28.63 -6.71 31.66
N LEU A 191 28.69 -8.04 31.77
CA LEU A 191 29.92 -8.80 31.59
C LEU A 191 29.97 -9.33 30.15
N LEU A 192 30.89 -8.79 29.35
CA LEU A 192 31.09 -9.14 27.93
C LEU A 192 32.30 -10.08 27.81
N ARG A 193 32.04 -11.33 27.41
CA ARG A 193 33.10 -12.32 27.14
C ARG A 193 33.71 -12.09 25.77
N CYS A 194 35.03 -12.00 25.71
CA CYS A 194 35.80 -11.69 24.53
C CYS A 194 36.65 -12.90 24.08
N ALA A 195 36.92 -12.97 22.78
CA ALA A 195 37.81 -13.97 22.17
C ALA A 195 38.56 -13.36 20.97
N GLY A 196 39.56 -14.10 20.45
CA GLY A 196 40.45 -13.66 19.38
C GLY A 196 41.85 -13.31 19.90
N PRO A 197 42.63 -12.49 19.18
CA PRO A 197 43.98 -12.09 19.55
C PRO A 197 43.95 -11.02 20.65
N VAL A 198 43.42 -11.40 21.82
CA VAL A 198 43.27 -10.56 23.00
C VAL A 198 43.89 -11.25 24.22
N GLY A 199 44.59 -10.50 25.06
CA GLY A 199 45.36 -11.01 26.17
C GLY A 199 45.16 -10.29 27.50
N PRO A 200 45.81 -10.76 28.58
CA PRO A 200 45.81 -10.10 29.88
C PRO A 200 46.53 -8.74 29.76
N GLY A 201 45.77 -7.64 29.82
CA GLY A 201 46.29 -6.26 29.65
C GLY A 201 45.53 -5.44 28.60
N ASP A 202 44.82 -6.12 27.68
CA ASP A 202 43.89 -5.45 26.77
C ASP A 202 42.67 -4.91 27.51
N ALA A 203 41.99 -3.96 26.89
CA ALA A 203 40.74 -3.41 27.39
C ALA A 203 39.71 -3.32 26.27
N LEU A 204 38.44 -3.48 26.63
CA LEU A 204 37.34 -3.04 25.79
C LEU A 204 37.20 -1.52 25.98
N LEU A 205 37.39 -0.78 24.89
CA LEU A 205 37.18 0.67 24.87
C LEU A 205 35.79 0.96 24.33
N LEU A 206 35.08 1.89 24.98
CA LEU A 206 33.78 2.37 24.52
C LEU A 206 33.85 3.89 24.39
N ALA A 207 33.51 4.43 23.22
CA ALA A 207 33.45 5.86 22.97
C ALA A 207 32.02 6.28 22.62
N ASN A 208 31.48 7.24 23.35
CA ASN A 208 30.15 7.80 23.11
C ASN A 208 30.22 8.86 22.00
N ARG A 209 29.51 8.64 20.90
CA ARG A 209 29.55 9.54 19.73
C ARG A 209 28.94 10.91 20.03
N GLU A 210 27.94 10.97 20.88
CA GLU A 210 27.18 12.19 21.17
C GLU A 210 27.85 13.07 22.22
N THR A 211 28.48 12.47 23.24
CA THR A 211 29.07 13.21 24.37
C THR A 211 30.59 13.25 24.34
N GLY A 212 31.24 12.41 23.53
CA GLY A 212 32.68 12.20 23.55
C GLY A 212 33.18 11.46 24.79
N ALA A 213 32.29 10.96 25.65
CA ALA A 213 32.68 10.21 26.84
C ALA A 213 33.37 8.89 26.46
N GLU A 214 34.47 8.57 27.14
CA GLU A 214 35.23 7.35 26.92
C GLU A 214 35.21 6.46 28.17
N LEU A 215 35.05 5.15 27.96
CA LEU A 215 35.13 4.13 29.00
C LEU A 215 36.17 3.09 28.62
N ARG A 216 37.09 2.83 29.54
CA ARG A 216 38.09 1.77 29.42
C ARG A 216 37.73 0.65 30.39
N CYS A 217 37.37 -0.51 29.86
CA CYS A 217 37.00 -1.70 30.63
C CYS A 217 38.09 -2.78 30.47
N PRO A 218 39.02 -2.94 31.44
CA PRO A 218 40.09 -3.92 31.35
C PRO A 218 39.56 -5.35 31.24
N LEU A 219 40.21 -6.17 30.40
CA LEU A 219 39.91 -7.58 30.30
C LEU A 219 40.45 -8.32 31.53
N ARG A 220 39.58 -9.09 32.18
CA ARG A 220 39.93 -9.96 33.30
C ARG A 220 39.82 -11.42 32.88
N PRO A 221 40.72 -12.30 33.36
CA PRO A 221 40.59 -13.73 33.13
C PRO A 221 39.34 -14.25 33.86
N VAL A 222 38.43 -14.89 33.13
CA VAL A 222 37.28 -15.61 33.71
C VAL A 222 37.18 -17.01 33.09
N PRO A 223 36.53 -17.99 33.77
CA PRO A 223 36.33 -19.32 33.20
C PRO A 223 35.67 -19.25 31.82
N GLY A 224 36.33 -19.78 30.79
CA GLY A 224 35.88 -19.78 29.39
C GLY A 224 36.39 -18.61 28.52
N GLY A 225 37.34 -17.79 28.97
CA GLY A 225 37.99 -16.72 28.19
C GLY A 225 37.99 -15.35 28.88
N PRO A 226 38.75 -14.36 28.40
CA PRO A 226 38.80 -13.02 28.98
C PRO A 226 37.44 -12.30 28.89
N ALA A 227 37.12 -11.44 29.86
CA ALA A 227 35.87 -10.67 29.86
C ALA A 227 36.07 -9.23 30.35
N ALA A 228 35.29 -8.30 29.78
CA ALA A 228 35.19 -6.91 30.21
C ALA A 228 33.90 -6.69 31.01
N GLU A 229 33.98 -5.97 32.11
CA GLU A 229 32.82 -5.50 32.86
C GLU A 229 32.50 -4.04 32.48
N VAL A 230 31.33 -3.82 31.89
CA VAL A 230 30.84 -2.51 31.42
C VAL A 230 29.83 -1.97 32.44
N PRO A 231 30.16 -0.91 33.21
CA PRO A 231 29.26 -0.38 34.23
C PRO A 231 28.03 0.29 33.62
N LEU A 232 26.83 -0.09 34.07
CA LEU A 232 25.58 0.46 33.54
C LEU A 232 25.39 1.94 33.90
N ALA A 233 25.85 2.33 35.09
CA ALA A 233 25.76 3.72 35.54
C ALA A 233 26.56 4.66 34.63
N ALA A 234 27.72 4.21 34.12
CA ALA A 234 28.56 4.99 33.22
C ALA A 234 27.91 5.18 31.84
N LEU A 235 27.19 4.17 31.35
CA LEU A 235 26.40 4.26 30.12
C LEU A 235 25.18 5.18 30.26
N ALA A 236 24.68 5.38 31.48
CA ALA A 236 23.49 6.17 31.79
C ALA A 236 23.81 7.63 32.21
N ALA A 237 25.06 8.07 32.08
CA ALA A 237 25.54 9.34 32.62
C ALA A 237 24.84 10.57 32.00
N ASP A 238 24.58 10.53 30.69
CA ASP A 238 23.79 11.57 30.01
C ASP A 238 22.33 11.12 29.87
N ARG A 239 21.42 11.86 30.51
CA ARG A 239 19.98 11.59 30.48
C ARG A 239 19.22 12.46 29.47
N ALA A 240 19.86 13.48 28.90
CA ALA A 240 19.22 14.43 28.00
C ALA A 240 19.10 13.91 26.57
N ALA A 241 20.11 13.18 26.07
CA ALA A 241 20.09 12.64 24.71
C ALA A 241 19.18 11.40 24.58
N PRO A 242 18.17 11.38 23.67
CA PRO A 242 17.20 10.29 23.54
C PRO A 242 17.81 8.99 22.98
N LEU A 243 18.88 9.11 22.19
CA LEU A 243 19.65 8.00 21.63
C LEU A 243 21.14 8.34 21.78
N GLN A 244 21.92 7.39 22.31
CA GLN A 244 23.38 7.49 22.40
C GLN A 244 24.01 6.25 21.81
N HIS A 245 25.03 6.42 20.99
CA HIS A 245 25.81 5.36 20.37
C HIS A 245 27.16 5.25 21.06
N TRP A 246 27.49 4.04 21.50
CA TRP A 246 28.78 3.68 22.03
C TRP A 246 29.49 2.78 21.02
N ASP A 247 30.59 3.29 20.46
CA ASP A 247 31.48 2.53 19.59
C ASP A 247 32.44 1.72 20.42
N LEU A 248 32.53 0.42 20.12
CA LEU A 248 33.39 -0.50 20.84
C LEU A 248 34.69 -0.70 20.07
N GLN A 249 35.81 -0.74 20.78
CA GLN A 249 37.09 -1.21 20.23
C GLN A 249 37.71 -2.26 21.15
N LEU A 250 38.22 -3.32 20.54
CA LEU A 250 38.92 -4.42 21.19
C LEU A 250 40.18 -4.72 20.35
N ALA A 251 41.35 -4.61 20.96
CA ALA A 251 42.64 -4.66 20.25
C ALA A 251 42.71 -3.69 19.03
N GLY A 252 42.15 -2.48 19.19
CA GLY A 252 42.20 -1.42 18.18
C GLY A 252 41.20 -1.53 17.03
N VAL A 253 40.32 -2.53 17.02
CA VAL A 253 39.29 -2.71 15.98
C VAL A 253 37.91 -2.93 16.59
N ALA A 254 36.86 -2.70 15.81
CA ALA A 254 35.49 -3.00 16.24
C ALA A 254 35.31 -4.52 16.44
N PRO A 255 34.90 -4.99 17.63
CA PRO A 255 34.73 -6.41 17.87
C PRO A 255 33.54 -6.97 17.08
N LEU A 256 33.72 -8.17 16.52
CA LEU A 256 32.64 -8.88 15.84
C LEU A 256 31.72 -9.62 16.81
N LEU A 257 30.50 -9.89 16.36
CA LEU A 257 29.54 -10.74 17.06
C LEU A 257 29.79 -12.22 16.75
N ASP A 258 29.81 -13.05 17.79
CA ASP A 258 29.87 -14.50 17.68
C ASP A 258 28.77 -15.15 18.52
N GLU A 259 27.61 -15.35 17.90
CA GLU A 259 26.43 -15.92 18.57
C GLU A 259 26.36 -17.46 18.47
N ARG A 260 27.46 -18.14 18.10
CA ARG A 260 27.47 -19.62 17.98
C ARG A 260 27.17 -20.34 19.30
N ALA A 261 27.45 -19.69 20.44
CA ALA A 261 27.21 -20.21 21.78
C ALA A 261 25.90 -19.70 22.42
N GLY A 262 25.14 -18.85 21.71
CA GLY A 262 23.94 -18.19 22.23
C GLY A 262 23.88 -16.70 21.89
N PRO A 263 22.77 -16.02 22.21
CA PRO A 263 22.58 -14.61 21.87
C PRO A 263 23.56 -13.70 22.64
N VAL A 264 24.19 -12.80 21.90
CA VAL A 264 25.05 -11.71 22.41
C VAL A 264 24.27 -10.40 22.34
N THR A 265 23.41 -10.26 21.34
CA THR A 265 22.49 -9.13 21.17
C THR A 265 21.33 -9.18 22.17
N GLY A 266 20.77 -8.01 22.47
CA GLY A 266 19.65 -7.90 23.42
C GLY A 266 19.53 -6.53 24.07
N GLN A 267 18.44 -6.36 24.82
CA GLN A 267 18.14 -5.12 25.54
C GLN A 267 18.14 -5.36 27.05
N HIS A 268 18.85 -4.52 27.80
CA HIS A 268 18.88 -4.60 29.25
C HIS A 268 18.51 -3.25 29.88
N ARG A 269 17.55 -3.25 30.81
CA ARG A 269 17.08 -2.03 31.49
C ARG A 269 18.19 -1.33 32.27
N LEU A 270 18.30 -0.01 32.15
CA LEU A 270 19.20 0.77 32.98
C LEU A 270 18.55 1.07 34.34
N PRO A 271 19.24 0.80 35.47
CA PRO A 271 18.67 1.03 36.81
C PRO A 271 18.19 2.47 37.00
N GLY A 272 16.98 2.64 37.53
CA GLY A 272 16.41 3.96 37.83
C GLY A 272 16.04 4.81 36.61
N THR A 273 15.88 4.21 35.43
CA THR A 273 15.45 4.89 34.20
C THR A 273 14.45 4.02 33.41
N ASP A 274 13.75 4.62 32.45
CA ASP A 274 12.91 3.95 31.46
C ASP A 274 13.69 3.51 30.19
N ARG A 275 15.00 3.74 30.17
CA ARG A 275 15.89 3.44 29.04
C ARG A 275 16.54 2.06 29.17
N VAL A 276 17.02 1.56 28.03
CA VAL A 276 17.77 0.32 27.93
C VAL A 276 19.15 0.58 27.34
N VAL A 277 20.09 -0.27 27.70
CA VAL A 277 21.26 -0.54 26.86
C VAL A 277 20.90 -1.65 25.87
N HIS A 278 20.95 -1.33 24.58
CA HIS A 278 20.68 -2.21 23.47
C HIS A 278 21.99 -2.60 22.80
N LEU A 279 22.35 -3.89 22.89
CA LEU A 279 23.44 -4.51 22.15
C LEU A 279 22.85 -5.01 20.84
N LYS A 280 23.29 -4.42 19.72
CA LYS A 280 22.77 -4.76 18.39
C LYS A 280 23.90 -5.17 17.46
N GLY A 281 23.54 -6.01 16.48
CA GLY A 281 24.42 -6.45 15.40
C GLY A 281 24.07 -5.77 14.08
N PRO A 282 24.72 -4.66 13.71
CA PRO A 282 24.67 -4.13 12.35
C PRO A 282 25.07 -5.16 11.28
N ALA A 283 24.78 -4.83 10.02
CA ALA A 283 24.96 -5.72 8.89
C ALA A 283 26.42 -6.13 8.60
N ASP A 284 27.40 -5.37 9.08
CA ASP A 284 28.82 -5.68 8.95
C ASP A 284 29.31 -6.73 9.97
N GLY A 285 28.42 -7.19 10.87
CA GLY A 285 28.72 -8.20 11.88
C GLY A 285 29.43 -7.67 13.12
N THR A 286 29.66 -6.35 13.22
CA THR A 286 30.24 -5.72 14.42
C THR A 286 29.24 -5.68 15.57
N LEU A 287 29.72 -5.51 16.81
CA LEU A 287 28.87 -5.23 17.97
C LEU A 287 28.77 -3.71 18.19
N GLN A 288 27.55 -3.18 18.22
CA GLN A 288 27.28 -1.80 18.63
C GLN A 288 26.42 -1.76 19.89
N LEU A 289 26.70 -0.80 20.77
CA LEU A 289 25.92 -0.56 21.98
C LEU A 289 25.20 0.79 21.88
N CYS A 290 23.90 0.81 22.15
CA CYS A 290 23.09 2.02 22.14
C CYS A 290 22.33 2.19 23.45
N VAL A 291 22.28 3.41 23.98
CA VAL A 291 21.38 3.75 25.10
C VAL A 291 20.16 4.48 24.56
N ARG A 292 18.96 3.94 24.76
CA ARG A 292 17.73 4.42 24.11
C ARG A 292 16.47 3.96 24.83
N ALA A 293 15.31 4.45 24.39
CA ALA A 293 14.02 3.85 24.74
C ALA A 293 13.95 2.39 24.24
N PRO A 294 13.26 1.49 24.99
CA PRO A 294 13.04 0.10 24.58
C PRO A 294 12.45 0.01 23.17
N LEU A 295 12.91 -0.97 22.39
CA LEU A 295 12.36 -1.32 21.07
C LEU A 295 11.65 -2.67 21.09
N PRO A 296 10.66 -2.89 20.22
CA PRO A 296 10.14 -4.22 19.95
C PRO A 296 11.11 -5.02 19.06
N VAL A 297 11.63 -6.11 19.61
CA VAL A 297 12.49 -7.08 18.91
C VAL A 297 11.73 -8.39 18.74
N VAL A 298 11.50 -8.80 17.51
CA VAL A 298 10.90 -10.08 17.13
C VAL A 298 11.98 -11.16 17.16
N GLU A 299 11.71 -12.23 17.90
CA GLU A 299 12.64 -13.35 18.11
C GLU A 299 12.21 -14.59 17.31
N GLU A 300 10.90 -14.80 17.16
CA GLU A 300 10.34 -15.95 16.48
C GLU A 300 9.22 -15.51 15.52
N LEU A 301 9.10 -16.23 14.40
CA LEU A 301 8.08 -16.04 13.40
C LEU A 301 7.54 -17.39 12.96
N THR A 302 6.22 -17.51 12.85
CA THR A 302 5.55 -18.70 12.31
C THR A 302 4.45 -18.26 11.35
N ALA A 303 4.47 -18.83 10.15
CA ALA A 303 3.42 -18.65 9.17
C ALA A 303 2.20 -19.52 9.54
N THR A 304 1.01 -18.93 9.56
CA THR A 304 -0.26 -19.60 9.89
C THR A 304 -1.31 -19.28 8.84
N ALA A 305 -2.44 -19.99 8.83
CA ALA A 305 -3.55 -19.70 7.92
C ALA A 305 -4.13 -18.27 8.11
N ALA A 306 -4.01 -17.70 9.31
CA ALA A 306 -4.51 -16.36 9.63
C ALA A 306 -3.50 -15.24 9.34
N GLY A 307 -2.24 -15.57 9.03
CA GLY A 307 -1.14 -14.61 8.91
C GLY A 307 0.13 -15.05 9.61
N PHE A 308 1.03 -14.11 9.87
CA PHE A 308 2.30 -14.37 10.52
C PHE A 308 2.19 -14.11 12.01
N ARG A 309 2.33 -15.15 12.82
CA ARG A 309 2.42 -15.03 14.27
C ARG A 309 3.86 -14.68 14.63
N LEU A 310 4.06 -13.53 15.28
CA LEU A 310 5.36 -13.07 15.74
C LEU A 310 5.37 -13.09 17.27
N THR A 311 6.46 -13.61 17.85
CA THR A 311 6.74 -13.46 19.28
C THR A 311 8.06 -12.71 19.46
N GLY A 312 8.13 -11.93 20.52
CA GLY A 312 9.29 -11.06 20.74
C GLY A 312 9.35 -10.48 22.12
N ARG A 313 10.29 -9.55 22.29
CA ARG A 313 10.56 -8.84 23.54
C ARG A 313 10.53 -7.34 23.35
N GLN A 314 9.94 -6.68 24.33
CA GLN A 314 10.07 -5.26 24.55
C GLN A 314 9.98 -5.02 26.05
N PRO A 315 11.07 -4.57 26.71
CA PRO A 315 11.03 -4.23 28.11
C PRO A 315 9.87 -3.28 28.45
N GLY A 316 8.97 -3.72 29.33
CA GLY A 316 7.84 -2.92 29.81
C GLY A 316 6.54 -3.07 29.00
N ILE A 317 6.49 -3.94 27.98
CA ILE A 317 5.29 -4.07 27.14
C ILE A 317 4.05 -4.56 27.90
N GLY A 318 4.22 -5.29 29.01
CA GLY A 318 3.12 -5.72 29.86
C GLY A 318 2.52 -4.64 30.76
N THR A 319 3.10 -3.42 30.80
CA THR A 319 2.63 -2.35 31.72
C THR A 319 1.51 -1.50 31.16
N ALA A 320 1.28 -1.54 29.84
CA ALA A 320 0.22 -0.78 29.18
C ALA A 320 -0.28 -1.52 27.92
N PRO A 321 -1.55 -1.37 27.52
CA PRO A 321 -2.05 -1.95 26.28
C PRO A 321 -1.28 -1.41 25.06
N ALA A 322 -0.95 -2.30 24.13
CA ALA A 322 -0.29 -1.99 22.87
C ALA A 322 -1.08 -2.56 21.69
N GLU A 323 -0.90 -1.96 20.53
CA GLU A 323 -1.48 -2.38 19.26
C GLU A 323 -0.40 -2.44 18.17
N LEU A 324 -0.57 -3.40 17.25
CA LEU A 324 0.16 -3.45 16.00
C LEU A 324 -0.56 -2.52 15.02
N VAL A 325 0.20 -1.66 14.39
CA VAL A 325 -0.25 -0.74 13.36
C VAL A 325 0.44 -1.13 12.06
N LEU A 326 -0.31 -1.66 11.11
CA LEU A 326 0.12 -1.86 9.73
C LEU A 326 -0.12 -0.56 8.98
N ARG A 327 0.93 0.11 8.52
CA ARG A 327 0.81 1.38 7.79
C ARG A 327 1.36 1.25 6.39
N HIS A 328 0.54 1.50 5.37
CA HIS A 328 1.03 1.53 4.01
C HIS A 328 2.02 2.69 3.85
N THR A 329 3.15 2.43 3.20
CA THR A 329 4.30 3.37 3.15
C THR A 329 4.01 4.69 2.42
N ASP A 330 2.97 4.75 1.59
CA ASP A 330 2.49 6.00 0.97
C ASP A 330 1.49 6.80 1.85
N GLY A 331 1.20 6.30 3.05
CA GLY A 331 0.26 6.89 4.01
C GLY A 331 -1.23 6.72 3.66
N THR A 332 -1.59 5.93 2.63
CA THR A 332 -2.98 5.81 2.19
C THR A 332 -3.84 4.84 2.99
N ALA A 333 -3.23 3.98 3.80
CA ALA A 333 -3.96 2.99 4.58
C ALA A 333 -3.25 2.64 5.89
N GLU A 334 -4.04 2.36 6.92
CA GLU A 334 -3.56 1.90 8.23
C GLU A 334 -4.47 0.75 8.70
N ASP A 335 -3.97 -0.32 9.31
CA ASP A 335 -4.82 -1.31 9.98
C ASP A 335 -4.27 -1.59 11.38
N ARG A 336 -5.14 -1.89 12.33
CA ARG A 336 -4.79 -2.00 13.75
C ARG A 336 -5.19 -3.36 14.29
N HIS A 337 -4.25 -4.03 14.94
CA HIS A 337 -4.45 -5.35 15.49
C HIS A 337 -4.01 -5.42 16.96
N PRO A 338 -4.71 -6.21 17.78
CA PRO A 338 -4.35 -6.35 19.18
C PRO A 338 -2.97 -7.00 19.35
N VAL A 339 -2.26 -6.60 20.39
CA VAL A 339 -1.02 -7.25 20.83
C VAL A 339 -1.25 -7.89 22.18
N ARG A 340 -0.88 -9.18 22.30
CA ARG A 340 -1.05 -9.94 23.53
C ARG A 340 0.26 -9.93 24.32
N PRO A 341 0.32 -9.31 25.51
CA PRO A 341 1.50 -9.43 26.37
C PRO A 341 1.61 -10.87 26.91
N LEU A 342 2.84 -11.39 26.91
CA LEU A 342 3.21 -12.72 27.45
C LEU A 342 4.08 -12.55 28.70
N GLY A 343 3.59 -11.76 29.66
CA GLY A 343 4.34 -11.32 30.83
C GLY A 343 4.84 -9.87 30.70
N ALA A 344 5.79 -9.47 31.55
CA ALA A 344 6.20 -8.07 31.67
C ALA A 344 6.95 -7.52 30.42
N ASP A 345 7.73 -8.38 29.75
CA ASP A 345 8.69 -7.96 28.71
C ASP A 345 8.53 -8.72 27.39
N ARG A 346 7.51 -9.58 27.26
CA ARG A 346 7.28 -10.37 26.04
C ARG A 346 5.93 -10.06 25.43
N PHE A 347 5.84 -10.21 24.12
CA PHE A 347 4.60 -10.04 23.38
C PHE A 347 4.41 -11.13 22.33
N GLU A 348 3.15 -11.34 21.97
CA GLU A 348 2.72 -12.05 20.77
C GLU A 348 1.80 -11.14 19.96
N LEU A 349 1.98 -11.15 18.65
CA LEU A 349 1.10 -10.45 17.73
C LEU A 349 0.86 -11.28 16.46
N LEU A 350 -0.23 -10.98 15.76
CA LEU A 350 -0.55 -11.54 14.46
C LEU A 350 -0.48 -10.44 13.41
N VAL A 351 0.38 -10.62 12.42
CA VAL A 351 0.38 -9.81 11.20
C VAL A 351 -0.56 -10.49 10.21
N PRO A 352 -1.77 -9.96 9.97
CA PRO A 352 -2.70 -10.60 9.05
C PRO A 352 -2.27 -10.45 7.59
N VAL A 353 -2.82 -11.32 6.75
CA VAL A 353 -2.63 -11.26 5.28
C VAL A 353 -3.71 -10.44 4.56
N GLY A 354 -4.70 -9.93 5.30
CA GLY A 354 -5.81 -9.14 4.80
C GLY A 354 -6.34 -8.22 5.89
N THR A 355 -7.09 -7.20 5.50
CA THR A 355 -7.73 -6.25 6.41
C THR A 355 -9.19 -6.64 6.59
N ALA A 356 -9.67 -6.62 7.83
CA ALA A 356 -11.11 -6.58 8.05
C ALA A 356 -11.61 -5.24 7.51
N THR A 357 -12.65 -5.27 6.67
CA THR A 357 -13.34 -4.02 6.34
C THR A 357 -14.13 -3.57 7.57
N SER A 358 -14.33 -2.27 7.73
CA SER A 358 -15.11 -1.69 8.85
C SER A 358 -16.57 -2.17 8.90
N TYR A 359 -16.97 -3.03 7.96
CA TYR A 359 -18.32 -3.47 7.70
C TYR A 359 -18.41 -5.01 7.57
N GLY A 360 -17.54 -5.77 8.22
CA GLY A 360 -17.69 -7.23 8.39
C GLY A 360 -17.27 -8.11 7.19
N GLY A 361 -16.60 -7.53 6.19
CA GLY A 361 -15.93 -8.24 5.10
C GLY A 361 -14.42 -8.38 5.34
N SER A 362 -13.70 -9.12 4.50
CA SER A 362 -12.23 -9.13 4.53
C SER A 362 -11.67 -9.06 3.13
N LEU A 363 -10.81 -8.07 2.90
CA LEU A 363 -10.09 -7.89 1.65
C LEU A 363 -8.60 -8.18 1.88
N PRO A 364 -7.89 -8.76 0.91
CA PRO A 364 -6.42 -8.79 0.96
C PRO A 364 -5.86 -7.39 1.12
N LEU A 365 -4.70 -7.28 1.79
CA LEU A 365 -3.99 -6.00 1.91
C LEU A 365 -3.77 -5.37 0.53
N ARG A 366 -3.98 -4.06 0.39
CA ARG A 366 -3.66 -3.31 -0.83
C ARG A 366 -2.19 -3.49 -1.21
N ARG A 367 -1.90 -3.60 -2.52
CA ARG A 367 -0.55 -3.81 -3.04
C ARG A 367 0.39 -2.71 -2.59
N GLY A 368 1.62 -3.09 -2.28
CA GLY A 368 2.68 -2.20 -1.84
C GLY A 368 3.31 -2.62 -0.51
N VAL A 369 4.21 -1.77 -0.02
CA VAL A 369 4.98 -2.03 1.19
C VAL A 369 4.26 -1.43 2.39
N TRP A 370 4.14 -2.21 3.45
CA TRP A 370 3.56 -1.84 4.72
C TRP A 370 4.62 -1.87 5.83
N ASP A 371 4.68 -0.79 6.60
CA ASP A 371 5.43 -0.70 7.84
C ASP A 371 4.69 -1.45 8.94
N LEU A 372 5.43 -2.21 9.75
CA LEU A 372 4.91 -2.87 10.96
C LEU A 372 5.36 -2.07 12.17
N LEU A 373 4.40 -1.41 12.81
CA LEU A 373 4.65 -0.49 13.91
C LEU A 373 3.98 -1.01 15.18
N LEU A 374 4.65 -0.93 16.31
CA LEU A 374 4.04 -1.13 17.62
C LEU A 374 3.73 0.25 18.23
N ARG A 375 2.52 0.41 18.76
CA ARG A 375 2.06 1.66 19.38
C ARG A 375 1.37 1.39 20.72
N PRO A 376 1.65 2.16 21.79
CA PRO A 376 0.81 2.16 22.98
C PRO A 376 -0.59 2.70 22.66
N VAL A 377 -1.65 2.01 23.09
CA VAL A 377 -3.04 2.39 22.80
C VAL A 377 -3.31 3.81 23.33
N GLY A 378 -3.93 4.65 22.50
CA GLY A 378 -4.27 6.04 22.86
C GLY A 378 -3.12 7.04 22.77
N ARG A 379 -1.93 6.65 22.29
CA ARG A 379 -0.78 7.56 22.07
C ARG A 379 -0.36 7.61 20.60
N PRO A 380 -1.13 8.27 19.71
CA PRO A 380 -0.71 8.48 18.33
C PRO A 380 0.63 9.22 18.27
N GLY A 381 1.50 8.87 17.32
CA GLY A 381 2.84 9.46 17.18
C GLY A 381 3.94 8.79 18.02
N ALA A 382 3.60 7.86 18.91
CA ALA A 382 4.55 7.07 19.69
C ALA A 382 4.87 5.71 19.05
N GLU A 383 4.78 5.61 17.73
CA GLU A 383 5.01 4.36 17.00
C GLU A 383 6.50 3.95 16.96
N GLN A 384 6.77 2.66 17.14
CA GLN A 384 8.10 2.07 17.00
C GLN A 384 8.07 0.95 15.96
N ARG A 385 9.06 0.92 15.06
CA ARG A 385 9.17 -0.17 14.08
C ARG A 385 9.56 -1.48 14.73
N LEU A 386 8.96 -2.57 14.29
CA LEU A 386 9.38 -3.91 14.69
C LEU A 386 10.77 -4.23 14.11
N THR A 387 11.70 -4.61 14.98
CA THR A 387 13.05 -5.04 14.60
C THR A 387 13.21 -6.55 14.82
N LEU A 388 14.27 -7.16 14.30
CA LEU A 388 14.51 -8.60 14.35
C LEU A 388 15.75 -8.94 15.19
N SER A 389 15.67 -10.04 15.93
CA SER A 389 16.88 -10.67 16.46
C SER A 389 17.71 -11.27 15.32
N PRO A 390 19.04 -11.44 15.49
CA PRO A 390 19.88 -12.07 14.47
C PRO A 390 19.39 -13.47 14.05
N GLY A 391 18.89 -14.26 15.00
CA GLY A 391 18.30 -15.58 14.72
C GLY A 391 17.04 -15.50 13.85
N ALA A 392 16.21 -14.46 14.04
CA ALA A 392 15.00 -14.25 13.27
C ALA A 392 15.28 -13.79 11.83
N LEU A 393 16.44 -13.18 11.55
CA LEU A 393 16.82 -12.75 10.19
C LEU A 393 16.82 -13.92 9.18
N ALA A 394 17.19 -15.12 9.63
CA ALA A 394 17.26 -16.32 8.80
C ALA A 394 15.87 -16.88 8.43
N LEU A 395 14.81 -16.44 9.10
CA LEU A 395 13.42 -16.83 8.83
C LEU A 395 12.79 -16.05 7.67
N LEU A 396 13.50 -15.06 7.11
CA LEU A 396 13.01 -14.16 6.07
C LEU A 396 13.74 -14.37 4.72
N PRO A 397 13.06 -14.18 3.58
CA PRO A 397 11.63 -13.86 3.44
C PRO A 397 10.69 -15.00 3.86
N ALA A 398 9.51 -14.64 4.36
CA ALA A 398 8.42 -15.57 4.61
C ALA A 398 7.18 -15.15 3.79
N GLY A 399 6.77 -15.98 2.83
CA GLY A 399 5.62 -15.72 1.96
C GLY A 399 4.37 -16.51 2.38
N LEU A 400 3.20 -15.88 2.25
CA LEU A 400 1.89 -16.52 2.44
C LEU A 400 0.90 -16.11 1.33
N PRO A 401 0.02 -17.03 0.88
CA PRO A 401 -1.10 -16.66 0.03
C PRO A 401 -2.11 -15.79 0.81
N ALA A 402 -2.71 -14.84 0.11
CA ALA A 402 -3.70 -13.89 0.63
C ALA A 402 -4.84 -13.74 -0.39
N GLY A 403 -5.73 -14.75 -0.44
CA GLY A 403 -6.70 -14.87 -1.54
C GLY A 403 -5.96 -15.01 -2.89
N PRO A 404 -6.23 -14.15 -3.89
CA PRO A 404 -5.54 -14.19 -5.18
C PRO A 404 -4.15 -13.53 -5.15
N LYS A 405 -3.70 -13.02 -4.00
CA LYS A 405 -2.43 -12.31 -3.84
C LYS A 405 -1.43 -13.16 -3.06
N THR A 406 -0.19 -12.70 -3.04
CA THR A 406 0.83 -13.17 -2.10
C THR A 406 1.24 -12.00 -1.23
N VAL A 407 1.45 -12.25 0.06
CA VAL A 407 2.10 -11.31 0.97
C VAL A 407 3.42 -11.90 1.42
N THR A 408 4.44 -11.07 1.61
CA THR A 408 5.77 -11.51 2.02
C THR A 408 6.28 -10.65 3.16
N LEU A 409 6.55 -11.28 4.31
CA LEU A 409 7.36 -10.64 5.33
C LEU A 409 8.82 -10.60 4.89
N GLN A 410 9.40 -9.41 4.98
CA GLN A 410 10.76 -9.10 4.59
C GLN A 410 11.38 -8.14 5.61
N ARG A 411 12.65 -7.82 5.39
CA ARG A 411 13.37 -6.82 6.17
C ARG A 411 13.96 -5.73 5.30
N ARG A 412 14.09 -4.53 5.87
CA ARG A 412 14.83 -3.40 5.32
C ARG A 412 15.79 -2.85 6.37
N TRP A 413 16.77 -2.07 5.93
CA TRP A 413 17.74 -1.41 6.82
C TRP A 413 18.34 -2.40 7.83
N HIS A 414 18.73 -3.56 7.31
CA HIS A 414 19.23 -4.73 8.02
C HIS A 414 18.18 -5.51 8.81
N ASP A 415 17.59 -4.95 9.86
CA ASP A 415 16.80 -5.72 10.84
C ASP A 415 15.35 -5.24 11.01
N THR A 416 14.91 -4.25 10.25
CA THR A 416 13.56 -3.68 10.38
C THR A 416 12.56 -4.48 9.56
N LEU A 417 11.50 -5.00 10.19
CA LEU A 417 10.45 -5.75 9.51
C LEU A 417 9.58 -4.87 8.61
N ILE A 418 9.27 -5.39 7.43
CA ILE A 418 8.28 -4.86 6.50
C ILE A 418 7.39 -5.99 5.97
N LEU A 419 6.21 -5.64 5.48
CA LEU A 419 5.31 -6.56 4.80
C LEU A 419 5.10 -6.07 3.36
N ASP A 420 5.48 -6.87 2.38
CA ASP A 420 5.26 -6.59 0.97
C ASP A 420 3.99 -7.33 0.50
N ALA A 421 2.93 -6.58 0.19
CA ALA A 421 1.72 -7.11 -0.41
C ALA A 421 1.86 -7.06 -1.94
N HIS A 422 2.09 -8.21 -2.56
CA HIS A 422 2.35 -8.28 -4.00
C HIS A 422 1.09 -7.93 -4.81
N PRO A 423 1.22 -7.25 -5.97
CA PRO A 423 0.11 -7.05 -6.89
C PRO A 423 -0.57 -8.37 -7.30
N VAL A 424 -1.88 -8.32 -7.55
CA VAL A 424 -2.63 -9.47 -8.08
C VAL A 424 -2.19 -9.89 -9.50
N LEU A 425 -1.63 -8.97 -10.27
CA LEU A 425 -1.12 -9.26 -11.62
C LEU A 425 0.21 -10.01 -11.55
N ALA A 426 0.35 -11.02 -12.40
CA ALA A 426 1.60 -11.74 -12.54
C ALA A 426 2.69 -10.82 -13.12
N PRO A 427 3.99 -11.03 -12.81
CA PRO A 427 5.09 -10.28 -13.42
C PRO A 427 5.04 -10.19 -14.95
N THR A 428 4.57 -11.24 -15.63
CA THR A 428 4.40 -11.28 -17.10
C THR A 428 3.22 -10.47 -17.62
N GLU A 429 2.39 -9.91 -16.74
CA GLU A 429 1.30 -9.00 -17.04
C GLU A 429 1.61 -7.58 -16.55
N ARG A 430 2.78 -7.33 -15.94
CA ARG A 430 3.15 -6.02 -15.37
C ARG A 430 4.27 -5.37 -16.18
N GLY A 431 4.37 -4.05 -16.06
CA GLY A 431 5.36 -3.24 -16.77
C GLY A 431 4.93 -2.93 -18.20
N ASP A 432 5.61 -1.93 -18.79
CA ASP A 432 5.22 -1.39 -20.09
C ASP A 432 5.35 -2.42 -21.22
N TYR A 433 6.38 -3.27 -21.19
CA TYR A 433 6.58 -4.35 -22.16
C TYR A 433 5.41 -5.34 -22.17
N ALA A 434 5.03 -5.85 -20.99
CA ALA A 434 3.91 -6.79 -20.89
C ALA A 434 2.60 -6.13 -21.32
N GLN A 435 2.34 -4.91 -20.85
CA GLN A 435 1.13 -4.17 -21.21
C GLN A 435 1.07 -3.84 -22.71
N SER A 436 2.21 -3.55 -23.35
CA SER A 436 2.31 -3.35 -24.81
C SER A 436 1.94 -4.62 -25.57
N ARG A 437 2.46 -5.78 -25.15
CA ARG A 437 2.09 -7.07 -25.73
C ARG A 437 0.62 -7.41 -25.53
N LEU A 438 0.07 -7.20 -24.34
CA LEU A 438 -1.34 -7.45 -24.06
C LEU A 438 -2.27 -6.53 -24.88
N ARG A 439 -1.85 -5.28 -25.17
CA ARG A 439 -2.55 -4.41 -26.13
C ARG A 439 -2.50 -4.96 -27.55
N ALA A 440 -1.40 -5.57 -27.98
CA ALA A 440 -1.34 -6.25 -29.27
C ALA A 440 -2.27 -7.47 -29.31
N ASP A 441 -2.29 -8.27 -28.23
CA ASP A 441 -3.19 -9.41 -28.08
C ASP A 441 -4.67 -8.97 -28.07
N TYR A 442 -5.00 -7.84 -27.45
CA TYR A 442 -6.32 -7.21 -27.53
C TYR A 442 -6.73 -6.92 -28.98
N ARG A 443 -5.85 -6.31 -29.78
CA ARG A 443 -6.13 -6.01 -31.20
C ARG A 443 -6.39 -7.29 -31.99
N ALA A 444 -5.66 -8.37 -31.71
CA ALA A 444 -5.91 -9.67 -32.32
C ALA A 444 -7.24 -10.29 -31.83
N ALA A 445 -7.51 -10.24 -30.52
CA ALA A 445 -8.71 -10.80 -29.90
C ALA A 445 -10.00 -10.14 -30.37
N ARG A 446 -9.96 -8.89 -30.85
CA ARG A 446 -11.12 -8.22 -31.47
C ARG A 446 -11.65 -8.94 -32.71
N ARG A 447 -10.90 -9.87 -33.30
CA ARG A 447 -11.35 -10.69 -34.44
C ARG A 447 -12.10 -11.95 -34.00
N LEU A 448 -12.09 -12.29 -32.70
CA LEU A 448 -12.80 -13.46 -32.17
C LEU A 448 -14.31 -13.22 -32.13
N LYS A 449 -15.10 -14.29 -32.06
CA LYS A 449 -16.56 -14.20 -31.86
C LYS A 449 -16.85 -13.50 -30.52
N LEU A 450 -17.84 -12.60 -30.52
CA LEU A 450 -18.31 -12.00 -29.28
C LEU A 450 -18.99 -13.05 -28.39
N ARG A 451 -18.73 -12.94 -27.09
CA ARG A 451 -19.35 -13.72 -26.02
C ARG A 451 -20.65 -13.03 -25.62
N GLN A 452 -21.68 -13.82 -25.35
CA GLN A 452 -22.90 -13.35 -24.67
C GLN A 452 -22.57 -13.09 -23.20
N ALA A 453 -21.93 -11.94 -22.97
CA ALA A 453 -21.30 -11.58 -21.72
C ALA A 453 -21.31 -10.05 -21.53
N VAL A 454 -21.33 -9.63 -20.27
CA VAL A 454 -21.23 -8.24 -19.84
C VAL A 454 -19.96 -8.06 -19.03
N LEU A 455 -19.13 -7.08 -19.42
CA LEU A 455 -18.05 -6.58 -18.56
C LEU A 455 -18.49 -5.29 -17.88
N TYR A 456 -18.56 -5.31 -16.57
CA TYR A 456 -18.84 -4.13 -15.74
C TYR A 456 -17.53 -3.46 -15.31
N ASP A 457 -17.49 -2.14 -15.40
CA ASP A 457 -16.41 -1.31 -14.87
C ASP A 457 -16.99 -0.22 -13.97
N ASN A 458 -16.68 -0.33 -12.67
CA ASN A 458 -17.08 0.65 -11.67
C ASN A 458 -15.84 1.41 -11.19
N PHE A 459 -15.72 2.67 -11.58
CA PHE A 459 -14.61 3.57 -11.22
C PHE A 459 -13.21 2.99 -11.48
N GLY A 460 -13.00 2.25 -12.57
CA GLY A 460 -11.73 1.60 -12.89
C GLY A 460 -11.48 0.34 -12.04
N GLY A 461 -12.56 -0.35 -11.66
CA GLY A 461 -12.52 -1.57 -10.85
C GLY A 461 -12.47 -1.36 -9.34
N ARG A 462 -12.90 -0.19 -8.85
CA ARG A 462 -12.93 0.15 -7.42
C ARG A 462 -14.29 -0.21 -6.82
N GLY A 463 -14.41 -1.44 -6.34
CA GLY A 463 -15.59 -1.92 -5.63
C GLY A 463 -16.75 -2.37 -6.52
N TYR A 464 -17.82 -2.83 -5.87
CA TYR A 464 -19.09 -3.25 -6.47
C TYR A 464 -20.19 -2.27 -6.06
N ALA A 465 -20.44 -1.27 -6.91
CA ALA A 465 -21.32 -0.14 -6.57
C ALA A 465 -21.92 0.52 -7.82
N ASP A 466 -22.71 1.57 -7.57
CA ASP A 466 -23.16 2.53 -8.57
C ASP A 466 -24.08 1.93 -9.65
N SER A 467 -24.24 2.62 -10.78
CA SER A 467 -25.16 2.20 -11.85
C SER A 467 -24.78 0.86 -12.49
N PRO A 468 -23.49 0.50 -12.65
CA PRO A 468 -23.11 -0.85 -13.07
C PRO A 468 -23.65 -1.96 -12.14
N ARG A 469 -23.70 -1.73 -10.81
CA ARG A 469 -24.26 -2.69 -9.85
C ARG A 469 -25.76 -2.87 -10.07
N ALA A 470 -26.48 -1.78 -10.31
CA ALA A 470 -27.91 -1.82 -10.60
C ALA A 470 -28.20 -2.60 -11.90
N VAL A 471 -27.45 -2.32 -12.98
CA VAL A 471 -27.57 -3.04 -14.26
C VAL A 471 -27.30 -4.54 -14.10
N HIS A 472 -26.25 -4.91 -13.36
CA HIS A 472 -25.97 -6.31 -13.03
C HIS A 472 -27.15 -6.96 -12.29
N ALA A 473 -27.63 -6.33 -11.21
CA ALA A 473 -28.73 -6.86 -10.41
C ALA A 473 -30.01 -7.06 -11.23
N GLU A 474 -30.34 -6.12 -12.13
CA GLU A 474 -31.51 -6.22 -13.00
C GLU A 474 -31.39 -7.34 -14.05
N LEU A 475 -30.22 -7.52 -14.65
CA LEU A 475 -29.99 -8.62 -15.59
C LEU A 475 -30.09 -10.00 -14.91
N VAL A 476 -29.53 -10.13 -13.70
CA VAL A 476 -29.64 -11.35 -12.88
C VAL A 476 -31.10 -11.60 -12.52
N ARG A 477 -31.84 -10.57 -12.08
CA ARG A 477 -33.27 -10.66 -11.74
C ARG A 477 -34.12 -11.15 -12.92
N ARG A 478 -33.76 -10.78 -14.15
CA ARG A 478 -34.42 -11.22 -15.38
C ARG A 478 -34.02 -12.62 -15.85
N GLY A 479 -33.01 -13.25 -15.22
CA GLY A 479 -32.46 -14.52 -15.69
C GLY A 479 -31.82 -14.41 -17.08
N ALA A 480 -31.22 -13.26 -17.41
CA ALA A 480 -30.58 -13.06 -18.70
C ALA A 480 -29.46 -14.10 -18.91
N ALA A 481 -29.45 -14.78 -20.06
CA ALA A 481 -28.45 -15.78 -20.42
C ALA A 481 -27.11 -15.13 -20.82
N LEU A 482 -26.53 -14.34 -19.92
CA LEU A 482 -25.28 -13.61 -20.08
C LEU A 482 -24.29 -14.00 -19.00
N GLU A 483 -23.03 -14.14 -19.38
CA GLU A 483 -21.94 -14.23 -18.40
C GLU A 483 -21.66 -12.86 -17.79
N HIS A 484 -21.48 -12.79 -16.47
CA HIS A 484 -21.22 -11.55 -15.75
C HIS A 484 -19.75 -11.46 -15.34
N LEU A 485 -19.01 -10.51 -15.90
CA LEU A 485 -17.62 -10.24 -15.60
C LEU A 485 -17.49 -8.86 -14.95
N TRP A 486 -16.75 -8.74 -13.86
CA TRP A 486 -16.59 -7.47 -13.15
C TRP A 486 -15.12 -7.09 -13.04
N THR A 487 -14.80 -5.88 -13.46
CA THR A 487 -13.43 -5.35 -13.39
C THR A 487 -13.07 -5.05 -11.93
N VAL A 488 -11.91 -5.53 -11.46
CA VAL A 488 -11.44 -5.33 -10.09
C VAL A 488 -9.98 -4.89 -10.08
N ASP A 489 -9.69 -3.77 -9.42
CA ASP A 489 -8.31 -3.35 -9.13
C ASP A 489 -7.82 -4.07 -7.87
N ASP A 490 -6.73 -4.82 -8.02
CA ASP A 490 -5.95 -5.40 -6.92
C ASP A 490 -6.72 -6.23 -5.87
N ALA A 491 -7.78 -6.90 -6.30
CA ALA A 491 -8.67 -7.68 -5.44
C ALA A 491 -9.32 -6.85 -4.30
N GLN A 492 -9.49 -5.54 -4.49
CA GLN A 492 -10.07 -4.62 -3.52
C GLN A 492 -11.60 -4.47 -3.69
N ALA A 493 -12.30 -5.58 -4.00
CA ALA A 493 -13.74 -5.59 -4.15
C ALA A 493 -14.32 -6.97 -3.77
N GLU A 494 -15.36 -6.96 -2.94
CA GLU A 494 -16.21 -8.13 -2.71
C GLU A 494 -17.27 -8.18 -3.81
N LEU A 495 -17.41 -9.33 -4.48
CA LEU A 495 -18.37 -9.54 -5.56
C LEU A 495 -19.43 -10.56 -5.14
N PRO A 496 -20.69 -10.41 -5.59
CA PRO A 496 -21.72 -11.42 -5.32
C PRO A 496 -21.43 -12.74 -6.07
N PRO A 497 -21.98 -13.88 -5.60
CA PRO A 497 -21.88 -15.15 -6.30
C PRO A 497 -22.35 -15.07 -7.76
N GLY A 498 -21.70 -15.83 -8.65
CA GLY A 498 -22.04 -15.87 -10.08
C GLY A 498 -21.33 -14.80 -10.93
N VAL A 499 -20.59 -13.88 -10.32
CA VAL A 499 -19.79 -12.87 -11.03
C VAL A 499 -18.32 -13.29 -11.11
N VAL A 500 -17.74 -13.22 -12.30
CA VAL A 500 -16.32 -13.53 -12.55
C VAL A 500 -15.47 -12.27 -12.34
N PRO A 501 -14.56 -12.22 -11.34
CA PRO A 501 -13.64 -11.10 -11.18
C PRO A 501 -12.61 -11.08 -12.32
N VAL A 502 -12.41 -9.91 -12.92
CA VAL A 502 -11.47 -9.66 -14.00
C VAL A 502 -10.49 -8.56 -13.55
N ARG A 503 -9.20 -8.90 -13.44
CA ARG A 503 -8.20 -7.98 -12.88
C ARG A 503 -7.81 -6.93 -13.90
N VAL A 504 -7.88 -5.64 -13.54
CA VAL A 504 -7.45 -4.54 -14.41
C VAL A 504 -6.04 -4.80 -14.94
N GLY A 505 -5.83 -4.67 -16.24
CA GLY A 505 -4.51 -4.87 -16.88
C GLY A 505 -4.09 -6.33 -17.10
N SER A 506 -4.86 -7.32 -16.65
CA SER A 506 -4.58 -8.74 -16.93
C SER A 506 -4.88 -9.12 -18.39
N ALA A 507 -4.32 -10.24 -18.85
CA ALA A 507 -4.67 -10.80 -20.16
C ALA A 507 -6.16 -11.09 -20.31
N GLN A 508 -6.80 -11.53 -19.21
CA GLN A 508 -8.25 -11.76 -19.16
C GLN A 508 -9.04 -10.46 -19.37
N TRP A 509 -8.59 -9.34 -18.80
CA TRP A 509 -9.24 -8.04 -18.95
C TRP A 509 -9.17 -7.51 -20.38
N TYR A 510 -7.99 -7.55 -21.00
CA TYR A 510 -7.84 -7.22 -22.41
C TYR A 510 -8.74 -8.10 -23.29
N ARG A 511 -8.79 -9.41 -23.04
CA ARG A 511 -9.67 -10.32 -23.78
C ARG A 511 -11.15 -10.01 -23.55
N ALA A 512 -11.54 -9.66 -22.33
CA ALA A 512 -12.92 -9.31 -22.00
C ALA A 512 -13.37 -8.04 -22.74
N LEU A 513 -12.55 -6.99 -22.76
CA LEU A 513 -12.81 -5.77 -23.53
C LEU A 513 -13.00 -6.05 -25.03
N ALA A 514 -12.22 -6.99 -25.58
CA ALA A 514 -12.29 -7.36 -26.99
C ALA A 514 -13.49 -8.25 -27.37
N THR A 515 -14.00 -9.03 -26.41
CA THR A 515 -14.93 -10.14 -26.70
C THR A 515 -16.27 -10.07 -26.00
N CYS A 516 -16.46 -9.29 -24.94
CA CYS A 516 -17.79 -9.13 -24.34
C CYS A 516 -18.70 -8.35 -25.28
N ARG A 517 -19.94 -8.82 -25.45
CA ARG A 517 -20.95 -8.11 -26.24
C ARG A 517 -21.36 -6.78 -25.60
N TYR A 518 -21.43 -6.74 -24.28
CA TYR A 518 -21.80 -5.54 -23.52
C TYR A 518 -20.65 -5.08 -22.63
N LEU A 519 -20.32 -3.80 -22.67
CA LEU A 519 -19.42 -3.12 -21.72
C LEU A 519 -20.24 -2.05 -20.99
N VAL A 520 -20.27 -2.09 -19.66
CA VAL A 520 -21.03 -1.14 -18.84
C VAL A 520 -20.07 -0.44 -17.89
N GLY A 521 -19.76 0.82 -18.18
CA GLY A 521 -18.86 1.66 -17.38
C GLY A 521 -19.58 2.88 -16.81
N ASN A 522 -19.12 3.40 -15.67
CA ASN A 522 -19.61 4.67 -15.09
C ASN A 522 -18.56 5.79 -15.09
N THR A 523 -17.35 5.51 -15.57
CA THR A 523 -16.27 6.47 -15.74
C THR A 523 -15.50 6.17 -17.03
N HIS A 524 -14.40 6.86 -17.27
CA HIS A 524 -13.54 6.66 -18.43
C HIS A 524 -13.12 5.20 -18.60
N LEU A 525 -13.33 4.69 -19.81
CA LEU A 525 -12.81 3.41 -20.27
C LEU A 525 -11.39 3.59 -20.85
N PRO A 526 -10.64 2.49 -21.09
CA PRO A 526 -9.29 2.55 -21.66
C PRO A 526 -9.21 3.33 -22.96
N GLU A 527 -8.23 4.23 -23.08
CA GLU A 527 -8.08 5.09 -24.27
C GLU A 527 -7.81 4.31 -25.57
N PHE A 528 -7.30 3.08 -25.47
CA PHE A 528 -7.06 2.20 -26.62
C PHE A 528 -8.31 1.39 -27.01
N LEU A 529 -9.38 1.45 -26.23
CA LEU A 529 -10.62 0.72 -26.50
C LEU A 529 -11.17 1.17 -27.84
N GLN A 530 -11.38 0.21 -28.73
CA GLN A 530 -12.07 0.43 -29.99
C GLN A 530 -13.29 -0.50 -30.06
N ARG A 531 -14.47 0.09 -29.83
CA ARG A 531 -15.75 -0.62 -29.94
C ARG A 531 -15.92 -1.27 -31.32
N ARG A 532 -16.40 -2.51 -31.36
CA ARG A 532 -16.85 -3.18 -32.59
C ARG A 532 -18.32 -2.85 -32.89
N PRO A 533 -18.78 -2.92 -34.15
CA PRO A 533 -20.18 -2.67 -34.49
C PRO A 533 -21.18 -3.46 -33.63
N ASP A 534 -20.92 -4.75 -33.41
CA ASP A 534 -21.79 -5.66 -32.64
C ASP A 534 -21.54 -5.63 -31.11
N GLN A 535 -20.68 -4.72 -30.64
CA GLN A 535 -20.50 -4.45 -29.20
C GLN A 535 -21.31 -3.22 -28.80
N VAL A 536 -21.90 -3.29 -27.60
CA VAL A 536 -22.63 -2.20 -26.98
C VAL A 536 -21.82 -1.67 -25.80
N VAL A 537 -21.42 -0.40 -25.86
CA VAL A 537 -20.70 0.28 -24.77
C VAL A 537 -21.66 1.27 -24.11
N VAL A 538 -22.10 0.95 -22.91
CA VAL A 538 -22.96 1.79 -22.08
C VAL A 538 -22.08 2.59 -21.14
N GLN A 539 -22.13 3.92 -21.27
CA GLN A 539 -21.56 4.84 -20.32
C GLN A 539 -22.67 5.38 -19.42
N THR A 540 -22.69 4.99 -18.14
CA THR A 540 -23.69 5.48 -17.20
C THR A 540 -23.34 6.85 -16.64
N TRP A 541 -22.08 7.27 -16.73
CA TRP A 541 -21.52 8.36 -15.94
C TRP A 541 -21.86 8.18 -14.44
N HIS A 542 -21.70 9.22 -13.62
CA HIS A 542 -21.74 9.05 -12.16
C HIS A 542 -22.31 10.25 -11.39
N GLY A 543 -23.18 11.03 -12.01
CA GLY A 543 -23.94 12.06 -11.28
C GLY A 543 -24.44 13.21 -12.14
N THR A 544 -25.45 13.92 -11.63
CA THR A 544 -25.97 15.13 -12.27
C THR A 544 -24.92 16.24 -12.19
N PRO A 545 -24.52 16.86 -13.32
CA PRO A 545 -23.49 17.89 -13.30
C PRO A 545 -23.95 19.17 -12.58
N LEU A 546 -23.45 19.41 -11.36
CA LEU A 546 -23.48 20.74 -10.73
C LEU A 546 -22.35 21.62 -11.26
N LYS A 547 -21.15 21.04 -11.32
CA LYS A 547 -19.88 21.68 -11.69
C LYS A 547 -19.64 21.52 -13.17
N ARG A 548 -18.96 22.48 -13.79
CA ARG A 548 -18.52 22.35 -15.20
C ARG A 548 -17.63 21.11 -15.37
N ILE A 549 -17.83 20.37 -16.47
CA ILE A 549 -17.10 19.13 -16.78
C ILE A 549 -16.58 19.12 -18.22
N ALA A 550 -15.51 18.36 -18.45
CA ALA A 550 -14.92 18.13 -19.76
C ALA A 550 -14.71 19.41 -20.58
N HIS A 551 -15.26 19.50 -21.80
CA HIS A 551 -15.05 20.64 -22.69
C HIS A 551 -15.64 21.96 -22.18
N ASP A 552 -16.48 21.93 -21.14
CA ASP A 552 -17.05 23.14 -20.53
C ASP A 552 -16.17 23.72 -19.40
N VAL A 553 -15.11 23.01 -18.99
CA VAL A 553 -14.17 23.53 -18.00
C VAL A 553 -13.17 24.44 -18.70
N ASP A 554 -13.20 25.73 -18.35
CA ASP A 554 -12.25 26.72 -18.85
C ASP A 554 -11.13 26.96 -17.83
N HIS A 555 -10.21 26.00 -17.71
CA HIS A 555 -9.08 26.11 -16.79
C HIS A 555 -7.76 25.65 -17.45
N PRO A 556 -6.65 26.42 -17.32
CA PRO A 556 -5.37 26.12 -17.97
C PRO A 556 -4.83 24.70 -17.69
N TRP A 557 -4.95 24.23 -16.45
CA TRP A 557 -4.52 22.86 -16.07
C TRP A 557 -5.13 21.77 -16.97
N LEU A 558 -6.43 21.88 -17.30
CA LEU A 558 -7.12 20.83 -18.05
C LEU A 558 -6.58 20.75 -19.49
N ARG A 559 -6.33 21.92 -20.10
CA ARG A 559 -5.77 22.05 -21.46
C ARG A 559 -4.37 21.45 -21.58
N GLY A 560 -3.56 21.49 -20.51
CA GLY A 560 -2.20 20.90 -20.50
C GLY A 560 -2.13 19.41 -20.14
N SER A 561 -3.22 18.79 -19.68
CA SER A 561 -3.20 17.45 -19.07
C SER A 561 -3.34 16.26 -20.04
N GLY A 562 -3.57 16.53 -21.32
CA GLY A 562 -3.91 15.50 -22.32
C GLY A 562 -5.32 14.91 -22.13
N TYR A 563 -6.11 15.39 -21.16
CA TYR A 563 -7.40 14.80 -20.79
C TYR A 563 -8.42 14.89 -21.92
N LEU A 564 -8.54 16.06 -22.55
CA LEU A 564 -9.53 16.29 -23.60
C LEU A 564 -9.19 15.49 -24.87
N GLU A 565 -7.90 15.27 -25.15
CA GLU A 565 -7.43 14.43 -26.24
C GLU A 565 -7.78 12.96 -26.01
N ARG A 566 -7.59 12.45 -24.79
CA ARG A 566 -8.01 11.09 -24.41
C ARG A 566 -9.52 10.93 -24.51
N LEU A 567 -10.26 11.90 -23.99
CA LEU A 567 -11.72 11.93 -24.08
C LEU A 567 -12.22 11.90 -25.53
N ALA A 568 -11.60 12.69 -26.41
CA ALA A 568 -11.96 12.73 -27.83
C ALA A 568 -11.74 11.40 -28.56
N ARG A 569 -10.82 10.54 -28.08
CA ARG A 569 -10.63 9.17 -28.58
C ARG A 569 -11.65 8.20 -28.00
N GLU A 570 -12.04 8.38 -26.74
CA GLU A 570 -12.94 7.49 -26.03
C GLU A 570 -14.41 7.66 -26.42
N VAL A 571 -14.92 8.90 -26.42
CA VAL A 571 -16.34 9.24 -26.62
C VAL A 571 -16.96 8.61 -27.89
N PRO A 572 -16.29 8.57 -29.05
CA PRO A 572 -16.83 7.93 -30.26
C PRO A 572 -17.12 6.43 -30.10
N HIS A 573 -16.54 5.78 -29.10
CA HIS A 573 -16.73 4.37 -28.82
C HIS A 573 -17.88 4.08 -27.86
N TRP A 574 -18.58 5.08 -27.33
CA TRP A 574 -19.80 4.85 -26.58
C TRP A 574 -20.97 4.55 -27.53
N SER A 575 -21.75 3.52 -27.23
CA SER A 575 -23.02 3.23 -27.91
C SER A 575 -24.17 4.02 -27.30
N LEU A 576 -24.13 4.21 -26.00
CA LEU A 576 -25.20 4.81 -25.20
C LEU A 576 -24.60 5.60 -24.04
N LEU A 577 -25.08 6.82 -23.83
CA LEU A 577 -24.78 7.63 -22.64
C LEU A 577 -26.05 7.81 -21.81
N VAL A 578 -26.02 7.46 -20.53
CA VAL A 578 -27.16 7.66 -19.63
C VAL A 578 -27.25 9.12 -19.19
N SER A 579 -28.46 9.67 -19.17
CA SER A 579 -28.77 10.97 -18.61
C SER A 579 -29.82 10.85 -17.50
N PRO A 580 -29.62 11.51 -16.35
CA PRO A 580 -30.56 11.47 -15.23
C PRO A 580 -31.83 12.29 -15.47
N SER A 581 -31.76 13.35 -16.28
CA SER A 581 -32.87 14.30 -16.42
C SER A 581 -32.74 15.17 -17.67
N PRO A 582 -33.85 15.81 -18.11
CA PRO A 582 -33.83 16.80 -19.20
C PRO A 582 -32.87 17.97 -18.94
N PHE A 583 -32.58 18.29 -17.68
CA PHE A 583 -31.55 19.27 -17.31
C PHE A 583 -30.14 18.81 -17.69
N ALA A 584 -29.80 17.55 -17.40
CA ALA A 584 -28.45 17.04 -17.59
C ALA A 584 -28.13 16.71 -19.05
N THR A 585 -29.12 16.29 -19.84
CA THR A 585 -28.94 15.87 -21.24
C THR A 585 -28.21 16.89 -22.13
N PRO A 586 -28.64 18.16 -22.23
CA PRO A 586 -27.94 19.13 -23.07
C PRO A 586 -26.52 19.41 -22.57
N ILE A 587 -26.30 19.37 -21.25
CA ILE A 587 -24.98 19.54 -20.64
C ILE A 587 -24.06 18.38 -21.01
N LEU A 588 -24.50 17.14 -20.80
CA LEU A 588 -23.73 15.94 -21.14
C LEU A 588 -23.41 15.89 -22.63
N ARG A 589 -24.38 16.22 -23.49
CA ARG A 589 -24.18 16.31 -24.94
C ARG A 589 -23.09 17.31 -25.32
N ARG A 590 -23.13 18.52 -24.76
CA ARG A 590 -22.16 19.59 -25.03
C ARG A 590 -20.79 19.28 -24.44
N ALA A 591 -20.73 18.97 -23.15
CA ALA A 591 -19.50 18.78 -22.39
C ALA A 591 -18.64 17.63 -22.93
N PHE A 592 -19.28 16.54 -23.37
CA PHE A 592 -18.58 15.41 -24.01
C PHE A 592 -18.50 15.51 -25.53
N ARG A 593 -19.14 16.51 -26.15
CA ARG A 593 -19.31 16.61 -27.62
C ARG A 593 -19.85 15.31 -28.23
N TYR A 594 -20.70 14.62 -27.47
CA TYR A 594 -21.18 13.29 -27.83
C TYR A 594 -22.30 13.37 -28.86
N ARG A 595 -22.10 12.67 -29.97
CA ARG A 595 -23.03 12.66 -31.13
C ARG A 595 -23.96 11.44 -31.15
N GLY A 596 -23.69 10.44 -30.32
CA GLY A 596 -24.50 9.23 -30.25
C GLY A 596 -25.79 9.41 -29.45
N GLU A 597 -26.40 8.27 -29.13
CA GLU A 597 -27.65 8.20 -28.39
C GLU A 597 -27.43 8.49 -26.90
N ILE A 598 -28.18 9.46 -26.37
CA ILE A 598 -28.28 9.73 -24.94
C ILE A 598 -29.63 9.18 -24.47
N LEU A 599 -29.61 8.26 -23.51
CA LEU A 599 -30.82 7.72 -22.91
C LEU A 599 -31.18 8.53 -21.66
N GLU A 600 -32.24 9.32 -21.75
CA GLU A 600 -32.87 9.96 -20.59
C GLU A 600 -33.68 8.91 -19.83
N SER A 601 -33.08 8.29 -18.80
CA SER A 601 -33.72 7.21 -18.04
C SER A 601 -33.89 7.50 -16.55
N GLY A 602 -33.25 8.54 -16.01
CA GLY A 602 -32.88 8.56 -14.60
C GLY A 602 -31.60 7.75 -14.37
N TYR A 603 -31.06 7.73 -13.15
CA TYR A 603 -29.88 6.91 -12.86
C TYR A 603 -30.25 5.53 -12.31
N PRO A 604 -29.71 4.43 -12.89
CA PRO A 604 -29.93 3.07 -12.37
C PRO A 604 -29.65 2.92 -10.87
N ARG A 605 -28.56 3.54 -10.38
CA ARG A 605 -28.18 3.48 -8.95
C ARG A 605 -29.21 4.09 -7.99
N ASN A 606 -30.12 4.92 -8.50
CA ASN A 606 -31.13 5.64 -7.70
C ASN A 606 -32.44 4.86 -7.53
N ASP A 607 -32.68 3.79 -8.31
CA ASP A 607 -33.94 3.03 -8.22
C ASP A 607 -34.23 2.53 -6.79
N GLN A 608 -33.19 2.12 -6.05
CA GLN A 608 -33.30 1.68 -4.66
C GLN A 608 -33.67 2.80 -3.67
N LEU A 609 -33.42 4.07 -4.03
CA LEU A 609 -33.77 5.22 -3.20
C LEU A 609 -35.24 5.59 -3.34
N VAL A 610 -35.86 5.29 -4.49
CA VAL A 610 -37.28 5.55 -4.75
C VAL A 610 -38.16 4.59 -3.95
N ARG A 611 -37.82 3.30 -3.99
CA ARG A 611 -38.56 2.23 -3.30
C ARG A 611 -37.61 1.49 -2.36
N PRO A 612 -37.33 2.05 -1.17
CA PRO A 612 -36.37 1.49 -0.24
C PRO A 612 -36.83 0.10 0.23
N ASP A 613 -36.04 -0.94 -0.07
CA ASP A 613 -36.24 -2.24 0.55
C ASP A 613 -35.79 -2.17 2.02
N GLN A 614 -36.74 -2.35 2.93
CA GLN A 614 -36.50 -2.35 4.37
C GLN A 614 -35.47 -3.42 4.77
N ARG A 615 -35.43 -4.56 4.09
CA ARG A 615 -34.44 -5.61 4.37
C ARG A 615 -33.04 -5.15 3.98
N ALA A 616 -32.88 -4.50 2.83
CA ALA A 616 -31.62 -3.91 2.41
C ALA A 616 -31.15 -2.82 3.39
N ALA A 617 -32.03 -1.90 3.80
CA ALA A 617 -31.72 -0.87 4.79
C ALA A 617 -31.27 -1.47 6.14
N GLN A 618 -31.95 -2.52 6.62
CA GLN A 618 -31.56 -3.23 7.84
C GLN A 618 -30.22 -3.95 7.69
N LEU A 619 -29.92 -4.52 6.52
CA LEU A 619 -28.62 -5.13 6.25
C LEU A 619 -27.50 -4.09 6.34
N VAL A 620 -27.68 -2.91 5.75
CA VAL A 620 -26.71 -1.79 5.84
C VAL A 620 -26.51 -1.37 7.30
N ARG A 621 -27.59 -1.17 8.06
CA ARG A 621 -27.54 -0.81 9.48
C ARG A 621 -26.80 -1.86 10.32
N ARG A 622 -27.12 -3.15 10.14
CA ARG A 622 -26.41 -4.25 10.80
C ARG A 622 -24.93 -4.28 10.43
N ARG A 623 -24.60 -4.03 9.16
CA ARG A 623 -23.22 -3.96 8.66
C ARG A 623 -22.41 -2.85 9.33
N LEU A 624 -23.07 -1.76 9.73
CA LEU A 624 -22.49 -0.62 10.46
C LEU A 624 -22.57 -0.77 11.99
N GLY A 625 -23.16 -1.85 12.52
CA GLY A 625 -23.39 -2.01 13.96
C GLY A 625 -24.45 -1.07 14.54
N LEU A 626 -25.34 -0.52 13.70
CA LEU A 626 -26.39 0.41 14.11
C LEU A 626 -27.66 -0.33 14.51
N THR A 627 -28.29 0.09 15.61
CA THR A 627 -29.63 -0.38 15.98
C THR A 627 -30.69 0.27 15.08
N PRO A 628 -31.88 -0.36 14.92
CA PRO A 628 -32.93 0.14 14.04
C PRO A 628 -33.42 1.55 14.38
N GLU A 629 -33.43 1.91 15.66
CA GLU A 629 -34.05 3.13 16.20
C GLU A 629 -33.16 4.37 16.06
N ARG A 630 -31.85 4.18 15.79
CA ARG A 630 -30.90 5.30 15.75
C ARG A 630 -31.10 6.18 14.52
N ARG A 631 -31.13 7.49 14.76
CA ARG A 631 -31.13 8.51 13.71
C ARG A 631 -29.77 8.51 13.02
N VAL A 632 -29.76 8.57 11.69
CA VAL A 632 -28.52 8.58 10.90
C VAL A 632 -28.35 9.95 10.24
N VAL A 633 -27.28 10.65 10.61
CA VAL A 633 -26.81 11.87 9.92
C VAL A 633 -25.63 11.46 9.05
N LEU A 634 -25.75 11.64 7.73
CA LEU A 634 -24.64 11.44 6.80
C LEU A 634 -24.02 12.78 6.45
N TYR A 635 -22.75 12.98 6.81
CA TYR A 635 -21.96 14.11 6.39
C TYR A 635 -21.01 13.71 5.24
N ALA A 636 -21.26 14.23 4.05
CA ALA A 636 -20.50 13.92 2.84
C ALA A 636 -19.98 15.21 2.15
N PRO A 637 -18.89 15.82 2.66
CA PRO A 637 -18.30 17.00 2.07
C PRO A 637 -17.52 16.68 0.79
N THR A 638 -17.39 17.66 -0.10
CA THR A 638 -16.49 17.55 -1.26
C THR A 638 -15.06 17.92 -0.87
N TRP A 639 -14.08 17.48 -1.66
CA TRP A 639 -12.67 17.82 -1.46
C TRP A 639 -12.31 19.16 -2.11
N ARG A 640 -11.21 19.78 -1.66
CA ARG A 640 -10.71 21.09 -2.12
C ARG A 640 -9.36 20.96 -2.81
N GLU A 641 -9.23 21.52 -4.02
CA GLU A 641 -8.07 21.35 -4.90
C GLU A 641 -6.82 22.08 -4.42
N ASP A 642 -7.02 23.17 -3.70
CA ASP A 642 -5.99 24.01 -3.08
C ASP A 642 -5.46 23.45 -1.74
N ARG A 643 -6.05 22.36 -1.22
CA ARG A 643 -5.63 21.71 0.04
C ARG A 643 -4.80 20.44 -0.18
N ARG A 644 -3.92 20.47 -1.18
CA ARG A 644 -3.04 19.34 -1.52
C ARG A 644 -2.02 19.08 -0.41
N HIS A 645 -1.88 17.83 0.01
CA HIS A 645 -0.85 17.37 0.95
C HIS A 645 -0.25 16.05 0.45
N GLY A 646 1.04 16.08 0.08
CA GLY A 646 1.69 14.96 -0.61
C GLY A 646 0.97 14.61 -1.92
N GLU A 647 0.61 13.34 -2.07
CA GLU A 647 -0.15 12.84 -3.23
C GLU A 647 -1.69 12.83 -3.02
N GLY A 648 -2.20 13.39 -1.92
CA GLY A 648 -3.63 13.46 -1.62
C GLY A 648 -4.07 14.82 -1.08
N TYR A 649 -5.24 14.85 -0.42
CA TYR A 649 -5.80 16.05 0.21
C TYR A 649 -6.07 15.80 1.69
N ARG A 650 -5.91 16.85 2.51
CA ARG A 650 -6.22 16.77 3.93
C ARG A 650 -7.73 16.72 4.17
N PHE A 651 -8.15 15.99 5.20
CA PHE A 651 -9.53 16.07 5.67
C PHE A 651 -9.65 17.30 6.58
N ASP A 652 -10.36 18.33 6.12
CA ASP A 652 -10.66 19.52 6.92
C ASP A 652 -12.07 19.38 7.50
N LEU A 653 -12.16 18.80 8.70
CA LEU A 653 -13.44 18.66 9.40
C LEU A 653 -13.81 19.99 10.06
N HIS A 654 -14.52 20.84 9.32
CA HIS A 654 -15.05 22.10 9.85
C HIS A 654 -16.18 21.93 10.88
N LEU A 655 -16.68 20.71 11.08
CA LEU A 655 -17.67 20.37 12.11
C LEU A 655 -16.94 19.90 13.37
N ASP A 656 -17.20 20.53 14.52
CA ASP A 656 -16.70 20.04 15.81
C ASP A 656 -17.44 18.75 16.23
N PRO A 657 -16.77 17.58 16.30
CA PRO A 657 -17.41 16.32 16.67
C PRO A 657 -17.90 16.30 18.12
N ALA A 658 -17.22 16.99 19.03
CA ALA A 658 -17.59 17.04 20.44
C ALA A 658 -18.85 17.91 20.63
N ALA A 659 -18.93 19.04 19.92
CA ALA A 659 -20.15 19.84 19.88
C ALA A 659 -21.30 19.08 19.21
N ALA A 660 -21.04 18.40 18.07
CA ALA A 660 -22.03 17.56 17.41
C ALA A 660 -22.58 16.48 18.34
N ARG A 661 -21.73 15.82 19.13
CA ARG A 661 -22.16 14.81 20.11
C ARG A 661 -23.12 15.38 21.15
N ARG A 662 -22.84 16.58 21.66
CA ARG A 662 -23.70 17.25 22.67
C ARG A 662 -25.08 17.58 22.11
N VAL A 663 -25.14 18.06 20.86
CA VAL A 663 -26.39 18.48 20.22
C VAL A 663 -27.22 17.29 19.73
N LEU A 664 -26.57 16.30 19.12
CA LEU A 664 -27.25 15.17 18.46
C LEU A 664 -27.67 14.06 19.42
N GLY A 665 -27.07 14.01 20.61
CA GLY A 665 -27.36 12.99 21.63
C GLY A 665 -26.88 11.57 21.28
N PRO A 666 -27.06 10.61 22.21
CA PRO A 666 -26.59 9.23 22.06
C PRO A 666 -27.36 8.42 20.99
N ASP A 667 -28.61 8.79 20.71
CA ASP A 667 -29.49 8.07 19.76
C ASP A 667 -29.23 8.42 18.29
N THR A 668 -28.24 9.27 18.02
CA THR A 668 -27.82 9.63 16.66
C THR A 668 -26.48 9.00 16.31
N ALA A 669 -26.33 8.51 15.09
CA ALA A 669 -25.05 8.15 14.48
C ALA A 669 -24.66 9.20 13.44
N LEU A 670 -23.45 9.75 13.57
CA LEU A 670 -22.84 10.67 12.60
C LEU A 670 -21.89 9.87 11.71
N LEU A 671 -22.35 9.57 10.49
CA LEU A 671 -21.55 8.92 9.46
C LEU A 671 -20.85 10.00 8.65
N VAL A 672 -19.53 9.99 8.62
CA VAL A 672 -18.74 10.92 7.82
C VAL A 672 -18.15 10.17 6.64
N ARG A 673 -18.48 10.60 5.42
CA ARG A 673 -17.92 10.07 4.18
C ARG A 673 -16.96 11.09 3.57
N PRO A 674 -15.67 11.06 3.90
CA PRO A 674 -14.68 11.84 3.16
C PRO A 674 -14.71 11.48 1.68
N HIS A 675 -14.35 12.42 0.83
CA HIS A 675 -14.18 12.11 -0.59
C HIS A 675 -13.03 11.12 -0.78
N ALA A 676 -13.11 10.23 -1.78
CA ALA A 676 -12.07 9.22 -2.08
C ALA A 676 -10.66 9.78 -2.45
N HIS A 677 -10.47 11.10 -2.43
CA HIS A 677 -9.16 11.75 -2.63
C HIS A 677 -8.58 12.33 -1.32
N VAL A 678 -9.41 12.40 -0.28
CA VAL A 678 -8.96 12.69 1.07
C VAL A 678 -8.27 11.44 1.61
N ARG A 679 -7.05 11.61 2.13
CA ARG A 679 -6.24 10.49 2.63
C ARG A 679 -6.20 10.38 4.15
N ASP A 680 -6.63 11.44 4.85
CA ASP A 680 -6.66 11.43 6.31
C ASP A 680 -7.84 10.62 6.82
N ARG A 681 -7.60 9.77 7.82
CA ARG A 681 -8.68 9.14 8.60
C ARG A 681 -9.33 10.14 9.51
N LEU A 682 -10.62 9.94 9.76
CA LEU A 682 -11.36 10.73 10.73
C LEU A 682 -10.87 10.44 12.17
N PRO A 683 -10.25 11.40 12.88
CA PRO A 683 -9.84 11.19 14.26
C PRO A 683 -11.05 10.95 15.17
N GLY A 684 -10.94 10.00 16.09
CA GLY A 684 -12.01 9.66 17.04
C GLY A 684 -13.16 8.83 16.46
N ALA A 685 -13.09 8.41 15.18
CA ALA A 685 -14.08 7.52 14.60
C ALA A 685 -14.06 6.12 15.23
N GLY A 686 -15.23 5.46 15.26
CA GLY A 686 -15.43 4.10 15.79
C GLY A 686 -15.89 4.05 17.25
N ASP A 687 -16.20 5.18 17.87
CA ASP A 687 -16.61 5.27 19.29
C ASP A 687 -18.13 5.07 19.54
N GLY A 688 -18.84 4.59 18.53
CA GLY A 688 -20.29 4.34 18.59
C GLY A 688 -21.16 5.55 18.24
N PHE A 689 -20.62 6.77 18.12
CA PHE A 689 -21.34 7.95 17.62
C PHE A 689 -20.77 8.44 16.29
N LEU A 690 -19.44 8.58 16.21
CA LEU A 690 -18.75 9.04 15.02
C LEU A 690 -18.25 7.85 14.20
N TYR A 691 -18.64 7.76 12.94
CA TYR A 691 -18.24 6.67 12.05
C TYR A 691 -17.51 7.23 10.84
N ASP A 692 -16.30 6.72 10.57
CA ASP A 692 -15.63 6.91 9.29
C ASP A 692 -16.24 5.92 8.28
N VAL A 693 -16.88 6.47 7.25
CA VAL A 693 -17.48 5.71 6.15
C VAL A 693 -16.89 6.02 4.78
N GLY A 694 -15.64 6.51 4.75
CA GLY A 694 -14.89 6.75 3.52
C GLY A 694 -14.72 5.50 2.65
N ASP A 695 -14.45 4.35 3.28
CA ASP A 695 -14.22 3.07 2.61
C ASP A 695 -15.50 2.23 2.41
N TYR A 696 -16.69 2.77 2.72
CA TYR A 696 -17.94 2.03 2.53
C TYR A 696 -18.21 1.81 1.02
N PRO A 697 -18.38 0.55 0.55
CA PRO A 697 -18.34 0.22 -0.88
C PRO A 697 -19.28 1.04 -1.77
N ASP A 698 -20.53 1.22 -1.36
CA ASP A 698 -21.54 1.94 -2.13
C ASP A 698 -22.16 3.08 -1.31
N VAL A 699 -22.16 4.29 -1.88
CA VAL A 699 -22.77 5.46 -1.23
C VAL A 699 -24.29 5.38 -1.21
N GLN A 700 -24.90 4.68 -2.16
CA GLN A 700 -26.36 4.56 -2.23
C GLN A 700 -26.92 3.79 -1.04
N ASP A 701 -26.18 2.80 -0.55
CA ASP A 701 -26.51 2.07 0.68
C ASP A 701 -26.55 3.01 1.90
N LEU A 702 -25.64 4.00 1.96
CA LEU A 702 -25.63 5.02 3.02
C LEU A 702 -26.77 6.02 2.87
N LEU A 703 -27.04 6.50 1.64
CA LEU A 703 -28.17 7.38 1.34
C LEU A 703 -29.51 6.72 1.68
N LEU A 704 -29.62 5.40 1.50
CA LEU A 704 -30.81 4.61 1.81
C LEU A 704 -31.19 4.71 3.30
N ILE A 705 -30.20 4.68 4.19
CA ILE A 705 -30.42 4.67 5.65
C ILE A 705 -30.35 6.07 6.29
N ALA A 706 -29.81 7.07 5.59
CA ALA A 706 -29.60 8.42 6.12
C ALA A 706 -30.92 9.16 6.32
N ASP A 707 -31.15 9.67 7.52
CA ASP A 707 -32.32 10.49 7.88
C ASP A 707 -32.11 11.97 7.56
N VAL A 708 -30.85 12.43 7.60
CA VAL A 708 -30.43 13.78 7.20
C VAL A 708 -29.13 13.68 6.39
N LEU A 709 -29.06 14.40 5.28
CA LEU A 709 -27.82 14.60 4.54
C LEU A 709 -27.25 15.99 4.85
N VAL A 710 -26.01 16.01 5.34
CA VAL A 710 -25.16 17.21 5.36
C VAL A 710 -24.18 17.09 4.20
N THR A 711 -24.17 18.06 3.30
CA THR A 711 -23.23 18.08 2.18
C THR A 711 -22.89 19.52 1.79
N ASP A 712 -22.14 19.73 0.73
CA ASP A 712 -21.80 21.05 0.21
C ASP A 712 -22.22 21.16 -1.26
N TYR A 713 -21.27 21.04 -2.19
CA TYR A 713 -21.45 21.11 -3.64
C TYR A 713 -21.36 19.70 -4.25
N SER A 714 -21.77 18.66 -3.52
CA SER A 714 -21.70 17.27 -4.00
C SER A 714 -22.85 16.94 -4.95
N SER A 715 -22.61 16.17 -6.00
CA SER A 715 -23.70 15.66 -6.85
C SER A 715 -24.64 14.70 -6.10
N LEU A 716 -24.25 14.21 -4.91
CA LEU A 716 -25.11 13.39 -4.05
C LEU A 716 -26.41 14.09 -3.65
N LEU A 717 -26.44 15.42 -3.64
CA LEU A 717 -27.66 16.17 -3.31
C LEU A 717 -28.80 15.88 -4.30
N PHE A 718 -28.48 15.62 -5.58
CA PHE A 718 -29.47 15.25 -6.58
C PHE A 718 -30.03 13.84 -6.32
N ASP A 719 -29.17 12.89 -5.95
CA ASP A 719 -29.59 11.51 -5.67
C ASP A 719 -30.41 11.44 -4.37
N PHE A 720 -30.03 12.20 -3.34
CA PHE A 720 -30.73 12.20 -2.06
C PHE A 720 -32.06 12.96 -2.09
N ALA A 721 -32.23 13.94 -2.98
CA ALA A 721 -33.50 14.66 -3.16
C ALA A 721 -34.70 13.73 -3.44
N ILE A 722 -34.44 12.55 -4.01
CA ILE A 722 -35.43 11.50 -4.26
C ILE A 722 -36.09 11.02 -2.96
N ARG A 723 -35.35 11.02 -1.84
CA ARG A 723 -35.81 10.52 -0.53
C ARG A 723 -36.83 11.45 0.14
N GLY A 724 -36.92 12.72 -0.27
CA GLY A 724 -37.78 13.70 0.40
C GLY A 724 -37.36 13.98 1.86
N ARG A 725 -36.08 13.77 2.19
CA ARG A 725 -35.51 13.92 3.53
C ARG A 725 -34.73 15.25 3.67
N PRO A 726 -34.57 15.79 4.88
CA PRO A 726 -33.85 17.04 5.12
C PRO A 726 -32.42 17.02 4.55
N MET A 727 -32.05 18.11 3.87
CA MET A 727 -30.72 18.39 3.38
C MET A 727 -30.20 19.70 3.96
N LEU A 728 -29.01 19.67 4.54
CA LEU A 728 -28.31 20.84 5.08
C LEU A 728 -27.02 21.05 4.29
N PHE A 729 -26.79 22.27 3.83
CA PHE A 729 -25.64 22.58 2.98
C PHE A 729 -24.59 23.35 3.76
N PHE A 730 -23.49 22.68 4.14
CA PHE A 730 -22.39 23.31 4.86
C PHE A 730 -21.39 23.92 3.87
N THR A 731 -21.66 25.17 3.48
CA THR A 731 -21.00 25.89 2.38
C THR A 731 -20.15 27.04 2.91
N TYR A 732 -19.22 26.72 3.82
CA TYR A 732 -18.31 27.68 4.47
C TYR A 732 -17.41 28.46 3.49
N ASP A 733 -17.29 28.00 2.24
CA ASP A 733 -16.41 28.53 1.21
C ASP A 733 -17.08 28.72 -0.16
N LEU A 734 -18.39 28.99 -0.19
CA LEU A 734 -19.20 29.01 -1.42
C LEU A 734 -18.63 29.94 -2.51
N GLU A 735 -18.27 31.16 -2.13
CA GLU A 735 -17.76 32.17 -3.07
C GLU A 735 -16.46 31.69 -3.72
N HIS A 736 -15.49 31.24 -2.90
CA HIS A 736 -14.23 30.67 -3.39
C HIS A 736 -14.45 29.43 -4.28
N TYR A 737 -15.36 28.54 -3.88
CA TYR A 737 -15.62 27.32 -4.64
C TYR A 737 -16.26 27.59 -6.01
N ARG A 738 -17.26 28.48 -6.04
CA ARG A 738 -17.99 28.86 -7.25
C ARG A 738 -17.08 29.60 -8.22
N ASP A 739 -16.38 30.62 -7.72
CA ASP A 739 -15.74 31.63 -8.57
C ASP A 739 -14.27 31.32 -8.88
N ALA A 740 -13.56 30.64 -7.98
CA ALA A 740 -12.13 30.36 -8.14
C ALA A 740 -11.81 28.90 -8.49
N LEU A 741 -12.60 27.91 -8.00
CA LEU A 741 -12.24 26.50 -8.16
C LEU A 741 -12.84 25.83 -9.40
N ARG A 742 -14.17 25.86 -9.59
CA ARG A 742 -14.81 24.96 -10.60
C ARG A 742 -15.90 25.57 -11.48
N GLY A 743 -16.57 26.64 -11.05
CA GLY A 743 -17.76 27.15 -11.72
C GLY A 743 -18.95 26.18 -11.67
N PHE A 744 -20.17 26.73 -11.64
CA PHE A 744 -21.41 25.95 -11.66
C PHE A 744 -22.17 26.11 -12.99
N TYR A 745 -23.01 25.13 -13.31
CA TYR A 745 -23.98 25.22 -14.41
C TYR A 745 -25.27 25.97 -14.01
N LEU A 746 -25.43 26.27 -12.73
CA LEU A 746 -26.63 26.86 -12.15
C LEU A 746 -26.27 27.76 -10.97
N ASP A 747 -27.19 28.66 -10.63
CA ASP A 747 -27.11 29.43 -9.39
C ASP A 747 -27.58 28.55 -8.21
N PHE A 748 -26.61 27.92 -7.54
CA PHE A 748 -26.88 26.99 -6.46
C PHE A 748 -27.58 27.66 -5.28
N ALA A 749 -27.21 28.90 -4.95
CA ALA A 749 -27.79 29.61 -3.80
C ALA A 749 -29.28 29.93 -4.00
N ALA A 750 -29.68 30.22 -5.24
CA ALA A 750 -31.08 30.46 -5.56
C ALA A 750 -31.95 29.21 -5.48
N ILE A 751 -31.40 28.03 -5.79
CA ILE A 751 -32.19 26.81 -5.98
C ILE A 751 -32.00 25.73 -4.91
N ALA A 752 -31.10 25.94 -3.95
CA ALA A 752 -30.77 24.93 -2.94
C ALA A 752 -32.05 24.43 -2.22
N PRO A 753 -32.27 23.11 -2.13
CA PRO A 753 -33.44 22.52 -1.48
C PRO A 753 -33.35 22.50 0.05
N GLY A 754 -32.58 23.41 0.65
CA GLY A 754 -32.28 23.46 2.07
C GLY A 754 -31.38 24.67 2.40
N PRO A 755 -31.15 24.93 3.69
CA PRO A 755 -30.37 26.10 4.12
C PRO A 755 -28.90 25.97 3.73
N LEU A 756 -28.32 27.11 3.33
CA LEU A 756 -26.87 27.29 3.19
C LEU A 756 -26.29 27.80 4.51
N LEU A 757 -25.39 27.04 5.10
CA LEU A 757 -24.84 27.25 6.42
C LEU A 757 -23.33 27.47 6.28
N THR A 758 -22.79 28.51 6.89
CA THR A 758 -21.38 28.90 6.71
C THR A 758 -20.52 28.62 7.94
N GLY A 759 -21.13 28.44 9.11
CA GLY A 759 -20.45 28.14 10.37
C GLY A 759 -20.89 26.81 10.99
N SER A 760 -20.00 26.19 11.77
CA SER A 760 -20.28 24.95 12.51
C SER A 760 -21.48 25.12 13.46
N ASP A 761 -21.59 26.26 14.15
CA ASP A 761 -22.69 26.50 15.09
C ASP A 761 -24.05 26.56 14.38
N GLN A 762 -24.13 27.24 13.23
CA GLN A 762 -25.34 27.27 12.40
C GLN A 762 -25.75 25.87 11.91
N LEU A 763 -24.77 25.04 11.56
CA LEU A 763 -25.01 23.64 11.19
C LEU A 763 -25.53 22.83 12.36
N LEU A 764 -24.96 23.00 13.55
CA LEU A 764 -25.38 22.30 14.76
C LEU A 764 -26.81 22.71 15.17
N ASP A 765 -27.14 24.00 15.12
CA ASP A 765 -28.50 24.49 15.39
C ASP A 765 -29.52 23.88 14.42
N ALA A 766 -29.20 23.84 13.13
CA ALA A 766 -30.04 23.20 12.12
C ALA A 766 -30.15 21.68 12.30
N LEU A 767 -29.11 21.03 12.84
CA LEU A 767 -29.11 19.59 13.13
C LEU A 767 -29.90 19.22 14.40
N ALA A 768 -30.13 20.17 15.31
CA ALA A 768 -30.97 19.96 16.48
C ALA A 768 -32.42 19.67 16.07
N ASP A 769 -32.99 20.48 15.16
CA ASP A 769 -34.29 20.24 14.51
C ASP A 769 -34.20 20.39 12.97
N PRO A 770 -33.80 19.33 12.26
CA PRO A 770 -33.65 19.35 10.81
C PRO A 770 -34.94 19.63 10.06
N GLN A 771 -36.10 19.28 10.63
CA GLN A 771 -37.40 19.48 9.97
C GLN A 771 -37.80 20.95 10.02
N ALA A 772 -37.66 21.58 11.18
CA ALA A 772 -37.88 23.03 11.30
C ALA A 772 -36.91 23.82 10.41
N ALA A 773 -35.63 23.42 10.36
CA ALA A 773 -34.62 24.08 9.55
C ALA A 773 -34.93 24.06 8.04
N VAL A 774 -35.51 22.98 7.52
CA VAL A 774 -35.84 22.84 6.08
C VAL A 774 -37.27 23.24 5.73
N ALA A 775 -38.15 23.48 6.71
CA ALA A 775 -39.54 23.86 6.46
C ALA A 775 -39.70 25.09 5.53
N PRO A 776 -38.90 26.17 5.65
CA PRO A 776 -38.97 27.31 4.72
C PRO A 776 -38.58 26.97 3.27
N PHE A 777 -37.91 25.83 3.05
CA PHE A 777 -37.36 25.42 1.76
C PHE A 777 -38.23 24.38 1.04
N GLN A 778 -39.38 23.97 1.60
CA GLN A 778 -40.23 22.92 1.02
C GLN A 778 -40.63 23.19 -0.44
N GLY A 779 -41.01 24.43 -0.78
CA GLY A 779 -41.33 24.81 -2.16
C GLY A 779 -40.13 24.67 -3.10
N ARG A 780 -38.93 25.08 -2.65
CA ARG A 780 -37.69 24.89 -3.41
C ARG A 780 -37.34 23.42 -3.55
N TYR A 781 -37.57 22.61 -2.52
CA TYR A 781 -37.35 21.16 -2.55
C TYR A 781 -38.20 20.48 -3.63
N GLN A 782 -39.50 20.80 -3.71
CA GLN A 782 -40.38 20.23 -4.74
C GLN A 782 -39.97 20.67 -6.14
N ALA A 783 -39.73 21.97 -6.35
CA ALA A 783 -39.25 22.49 -7.63
C ALA A 783 -37.89 21.86 -8.04
N PHE A 784 -37.03 21.59 -7.06
CA PHE A 784 -35.77 20.89 -7.27
C PHE A 784 -36.00 19.45 -7.77
N ARG A 785 -36.88 18.69 -7.13
CA ARG A 785 -37.22 17.32 -7.55
C ARG A 785 -37.85 17.28 -8.93
N GLU A 786 -38.81 18.16 -9.21
CA GLU A 786 -39.46 18.25 -10.52
C GLU A 786 -38.45 18.54 -11.64
N ARG A 787 -37.47 19.41 -11.36
CA ARG A 787 -36.44 19.80 -12.33
C ARG A 787 -35.36 18.74 -12.54
N PHE A 788 -34.90 18.08 -11.46
CA PHE A 788 -33.68 17.27 -11.51
C PHE A 788 -33.90 15.76 -11.36
N CYS A 789 -35.04 15.34 -10.82
CA CYS A 789 -35.39 13.94 -10.59
C CYS A 789 -36.69 13.47 -11.30
N PRO A 790 -37.12 14.02 -12.46
CA PRO A 790 -38.42 13.68 -13.04
C PRO A 790 -38.52 12.22 -13.54
N LEU A 791 -37.38 11.53 -13.70
CA LEU A 791 -37.29 10.16 -14.21
C LEU A 791 -36.85 9.14 -13.15
N ASP A 792 -36.66 9.56 -11.89
CA ASP A 792 -36.33 8.64 -10.79
C ASP A 792 -37.61 8.01 -10.21
N ASP A 793 -38.26 7.16 -11.01
CA ASP A 793 -39.53 6.47 -10.70
C ASP A 793 -39.33 5.00 -10.24
N GLY A 794 -38.08 4.58 -10.08
CA GLY A 794 -37.69 3.20 -9.73
C GLY A 794 -37.63 2.26 -10.93
N ARG A 795 -37.63 2.79 -12.16
CA ARG A 795 -37.54 2.02 -13.42
C ARG A 795 -36.39 2.46 -14.32
N ALA A 796 -35.44 3.26 -13.82
CA ALA A 796 -34.31 3.75 -14.61
C ALA A 796 -33.44 2.60 -15.11
N THR A 797 -33.14 1.64 -14.25
CA THR A 797 -32.36 0.45 -14.60
C THR A 797 -33.06 -0.40 -15.65
N ALA A 798 -34.38 -0.59 -15.51
CA ALA A 798 -35.15 -1.38 -16.45
C ALA A 798 -35.13 -0.75 -17.86
N ARG A 799 -35.37 0.58 -17.96
CA ARG A 799 -35.28 1.34 -19.21
C ARG A 799 -33.90 1.20 -19.86
N LEU A 800 -32.83 1.31 -19.07
CA LEU A 800 -31.46 1.16 -19.58
C LEU A 800 -31.18 -0.26 -20.08
N VAL A 801 -31.56 -1.29 -19.30
CA VAL A 801 -31.32 -2.69 -19.70
C VAL A 801 -32.11 -3.03 -20.96
N ASP A 802 -33.36 -2.60 -21.09
CA ASP A 802 -34.17 -2.80 -22.29
C ASP A 802 -33.47 -2.21 -23.52
N ARG A 803 -33.02 -0.95 -23.43
CA ARG A 803 -32.36 -0.30 -24.55
C ARG A 803 -31.00 -0.91 -24.87
N MET A 804 -30.22 -1.27 -23.84
CA MET A 804 -28.92 -1.93 -24.00
C MET A 804 -29.06 -3.25 -24.76
N LEU A 805 -30.03 -4.09 -24.40
CA LEU A 805 -30.27 -5.38 -25.05
C LEU A 805 -30.82 -5.23 -26.47
N GLN A 806 -31.59 -4.18 -26.76
CA GLN A 806 -32.04 -3.90 -28.14
C GLN A 806 -30.90 -3.48 -29.08
N LEU A 807 -29.86 -2.83 -28.55
CA LEU A 807 -28.70 -2.39 -29.32
C LEU A 807 -27.72 -3.52 -29.66
N GLY A 808 -27.77 -4.63 -28.91
CA GLY A 808 -26.88 -5.78 -29.09
C GLY A 808 -27.58 -6.89 -29.82
#